data_AF-A0AAD7XE42-F1
#
_entry.id   AF-A0AAD7XE42-F1
#
_cell.length_a   1.000
_cell.length_b   1.000
_cell.length_c   1.000
_cell.angle_alpha   90.00
_cell.angle_beta   90.00
_cell.angle_gamma   90.00
#
_symmetry.space_group_name_H-M   'P 1'
#
loop_
_entity.id
_entity.type
_entity.pdbx_description
1 polymer ?
#
loop_
_entity_poly.entity_id
_entity_poly.type
_entity_poly.pdbx_seq_one_letter_code
_entity_poly.pdbx_strand_id
1 'polypeptide(L)'
;MQAASNAIQNAMGAIPTAVHPEFKTRPDGATMKALAWFGPRDVRLIDAPVPDITEPDDVIVKVTGTTICGSDLHLYHGEIVTLQKGDILGHEFMGTVEKVGPNVKNLSVGQRVVASFQIACGECEYCEKKLSSFCDRTNPSSLQNAMYGHRDAGFFGYSHFTGGFAGGQAEYVRVPKGNVNLLPVPDNVPDEKALYLSDVLCTAYHNVMDTGVNPGDVVGVWGLGPIGLCVAQFAKLKGASRVIGIDRVPERLKKAQELGVETIDFSQHTDVVKRLQEIAPGGLDVAMDCGTFHEPKTMLHKVEKALMLETDVSEVVNEMLMAVKKGGRCGIIAAYSGYTNHFNIGALMEKGIRLIGNGQAPVHMWWKEILNDLIIPGKVDPTFMITHRVDLEEFPKLYQAFDKRVGGVEKVFVQTKFSNPPSPGCPMLSRVDDWAHSIAEEMYLYDILEFHMYHSELFSRVEKVEKLPVHQCKMKVLSNILATVALALTPVAGKAEVGAAIDFAERTLARQWEYPTQFLQNIPPKMIHSHNDSLSYGVASVEADVWQINGTLYVGHQPASLTPDRTLDALYIQPLLKIMQKENPQDVFTVNDTKPNGVFDIASDMPLQLLIDVKTDGVEALPFILEALQPLREAGYLTTFAHGVLNVSVITVVGSGNSPLEQIGALSPRDFFFDAPLTELTLSTIWNATLSPLASANYSTAVGWNGTGTISDEQRANITRLVGDAHARGIKARFFDIPAWPIYARDNIWSALLDGGVDWLNADDLAAAAAF
;
A
#
# COMPACT_ATOMS: atom_id res chain seq x y z
N MET A 1 8.10 -7.42 -9.36
CA MET A 1 7.76 -6.22 -10.18
C MET A 1 9.00 -5.62 -10.85
N GLN A 2 9.70 -4.64 -10.27
CA GLN A 2 10.71 -3.78 -10.94
C GLN A 2 11.70 -4.46 -11.92
N ALA A 3 12.33 -5.58 -11.55
CA ALA A 3 13.28 -6.27 -12.45
C ALA A 3 12.62 -6.84 -13.73
N ALA A 4 11.33 -7.19 -13.67
CA ALA A 4 10.58 -7.71 -14.80
C ALA A 4 10.10 -6.58 -15.73
N SER A 5 9.59 -5.46 -15.17
CA SER A 5 9.17 -4.32 -15.99
C SER A 5 10.35 -3.65 -16.70
N ASN A 6 11.52 -3.54 -16.06
CA ASN A 6 12.76 -3.09 -16.74
C ASN A 6 13.17 -4.06 -17.87
N ALA A 7 13.06 -5.38 -17.65
CA ALA A 7 13.36 -6.36 -18.71
C ALA A 7 12.37 -6.26 -19.90
N ILE A 8 11.09 -6.00 -19.63
CA ILE A 8 10.06 -5.76 -20.65
C ILE A 8 10.36 -4.46 -21.43
N GLN A 9 10.57 -3.34 -20.74
CA GLN A 9 10.92 -2.06 -21.38
C GLN A 9 12.20 -2.18 -22.23
N ASN A 10 13.22 -2.89 -21.76
CA ASN A 10 14.44 -3.14 -22.54
C ASN A 10 14.21 -4.06 -23.75
N ALA A 11 13.32 -5.07 -23.64
CA ALA A 11 12.98 -5.97 -24.74
C ALA A 11 12.08 -5.30 -25.81
N MET A 12 11.23 -4.35 -25.40
CA MET A 12 10.44 -3.50 -26.31
C MET A 12 11.29 -2.43 -27.01
N GLY A 13 12.45 -2.09 -26.46
CA GLY A 13 13.32 -1.02 -26.95
C GLY A 13 12.82 0.38 -26.60
N ALA A 14 13.59 1.39 -27.00
CA ALA A 14 13.28 2.80 -26.80
C ALA A 14 12.62 3.42 -28.06
N ILE A 15 11.59 4.24 -27.87
CA ILE A 15 11.05 5.08 -28.93
C ILE A 15 12.01 6.27 -29.16
N PRO A 16 12.37 6.62 -30.41
CA PRO A 16 13.27 7.75 -30.67
C PRO A 16 12.74 9.10 -30.15
N THR A 17 13.55 9.77 -29.33
CA THR A 17 13.29 11.09 -28.73
C THR A 17 14.18 12.18 -29.34
N ALA A 18 13.91 13.44 -28.99
CA ALA A 18 14.68 14.63 -29.39
C ALA A 18 15.67 15.11 -28.31
N VAL A 19 15.80 14.35 -27.22
CA VAL A 19 16.74 14.47 -26.11
C VAL A 19 16.95 13.08 -25.52
N HIS A 20 18.08 12.87 -24.84
CA HIS A 20 18.43 11.59 -24.20
C HIS A 20 18.62 11.75 -22.68
N PRO A 21 18.34 10.74 -21.84
CA PRO A 21 18.49 10.84 -20.38
C PRO A 21 19.94 10.78 -19.88
N GLU A 22 20.84 10.10 -20.61
CA GLU A 22 22.25 9.97 -20.24
C GLU A 22 22.95 11.34 -20.21
N PHE A 23 23.96 11.50 -19.36
CA PHE A 23 24.75 12.74 -19.31
C PHE A 23 26.25 12.47 -19.32
N LYS A 24 26.99 13.37 -19.99
CA LYS A 24 28.44 13.48 -19.87
C LYS A 24 28.78 13.98 -18.47
N THR A 25 29.74 13.35 -17.83
CA THR A 25 30.33 13.83 -16.58
C THR A 25 31.32 14.95 -16.88
N ARG A 26 31.61 15.82 -15.90
CA ARG A 26 32.65 16.84 -16.07
C ARG A 26 34.04 16.22 -16.31
N PRO A 27 34.86 16.73 -17.26
CA PRO A 27 36.22 16.24 -17.51
C PRO A 27 37.22 16.42 -16.35
N ASP A 28 36.88 17.23 -15.34
CA ASP A 28 37.67 17.42 -14.12
C ASP A 28 37.47 16.30 -13.08
N GLY A 29 36.51 15.40 -13.30
CA GLY A 29 36.17 14.31 -12.37
C GLY A 29 35.43 14.76 -11.11
N ALA A 30 34.90 15.99 -11.07
CA ALA A 30 34.19 16.51 -9.92
C ALA A 30 32.93 15.69 -9.58
N THR A 31 32.66 15.52 -8.28
CA THR A 31 31.45 14.88 -7.75
C THR A 31 30.55 15.89 -7.02
N MET A 32 29.31 15.46 -6.80
CA MET A 32 28.26 16.15 -6.06
C MET A 32 27.51 15.17 -5.17
N LYS A 33 26.86 15.69 -4.13
CA LYS A 33 25.82 14.93 -3.43
C LYS A 33 24.54 14.84 -4.26
N ALA A 34 23.93 13.66 -4.27
CA ALA A 34 22.65 13.37 -4.91
C ALA A 34 21.91 12.27 -4.14
N LEU A 35 20.58 12.36 -4.03
CA LEU A 35 19.76 11.27 -3.53
C LEU A 35 19.46 10.29 -4.68
N ALA A 36 19.78 9.02 -4.48
CA ALA A 36 19.52 7.96 -5.46
C ALA A 36 18.73 6.78 -4.85
N TRP A 37 17.91 6.14 -5.69
CA TRP A 37 17.09 4.99 -5.33
C TRP A 37 17.89 3.68 -5.38
N PHE A 38 17.75 2.85 -4.35
CA PHE A 38 18.38 1.52 -4.27
C PHE A 38 17.36 0.39 -4.05
N GLY A 39 16.13 0.69 -3.67
CA GLY A 39 15.04 -0.28 -3.58
C GLY A 39 13.80 0.30 -2.90
N PRO A 40 12.71 -0.47 -2.81
CA PRO A 40 11.57 -0.12 -1.97
C PRO A 40 12.02 0.22 -0.54
N ARG A 41 11.71 1.43 -0.11
CA ARG A 41 12.08 2.09 1.15
C ARG A 41 13.60 2.18 1.41
N ASP A 42 14.41 2.20 0.34
CA ASP A 42 15.87 2.30 0.36
C ASP A 42 16.35 3.38 -0.63
N VAL A 43 16.46 4.63 -0.14
CA VAL A 43 17.07 5.78 -0.85
C VAL A 43 18.31 6.24 -0.09
N ARG A 44 19.36 6.65 -0.82
CA ARG A 44 20.69 6.92 -0.25
C ARG A 44 21.31 8.17 -0.87
N LEU A 45 21.89 9.02 -0.04
CA LEU A 45 22.75 10.09 -0.52
C LEU A 45 24.06 9.47 -1.03
N ILE A 46 24.43 9.77 -2.28
CA ILE A 46 25.63 9.27 -2.94
C ILE A 46 26.49 10.42 -3.45
N ASP A 47 27.78 10.14 -3.67
CA ASP A 47 28.65 10.97 -4.47
C ASP A 47 28.48 10.60 -5.95
N ALA A 48 27.65 11.36 -6.66
CA ALA A 48 27.45 11.25 -8.10
C ALA A 48 28.43 12.15 -8.87
N PRO A 49 28.83 11.83 -10.11
CA PRO A 49 29.59 12.76 -10.95
C PRO A 49 28.77 14.01 -11.26
N VAL A 50 29.40 15.19 -11.26
CA VAL A 50 28.73 16.42 -11.70
C VAL A 50 28.45 16.34 -13.21
N PRO A 51 27.24 16.65 -13.69
CA PRO A 51 26.93 16.66 -15.11
C PRO A 51 27.61 17.81 -15.87
N ASP A 52 27.81 17.61 -17.16
CA ASP A 52 28.21 18.62 -18.14
C ASP A 52 27.31 18.57 -19.40
N ILE A 53 27.40 19.63 -20.22
CA ILE A 53 26.69 19.83 -21.48
C ILE A 53 26.87 18.61 -22.39
N THR A 54 25.80 17.83 -22.50
CA THR A 54 25.72 16.59 -23.25
C THR A 54 25.20 16.86 -24.64
N GLU A 55 24.10 17.62 -24.73
CA GLU A 55 23.44 18.03 -25.96
C GLU A 55 23.50 19.57 -26.12
N PRO A 56 23.43 20.13 -27.35
CA PRO A 56 23.63 21.56 -27.60
C PRO A 56 22.68 22.53 -26.88
N ASP A 57 21.50 22.06 -26.50
CA ASP A 57 20.41 22.84 -25.87
C ASP A 57 20.37 22.70 -24.33
N ASP A 58 21.34 21.99 -23.73
CA ASP A 58 21.38 21.73 -22.28
C ASP A 58 21.63 23.00 -21.46
N VAL A 59 21.18 22.98 -20.21
CA VAL A 59 21.65 23.86 -19.14
C VAL A 59 22.07 23.03 -17.93
N ILE A 60 23.21 23.37 -17.32
CA ILE A 60 23.59 22.85 -16.00
C ILE A 60 23.16 23.88 -14.95
N VAL A 61 22.40 23.44 -13.95
CA VAL A 61 21.89 24.26 -12.84
C VAL A 61 22.61 23.85 -11.55
N LYS A 62 23.11 24.83 -10.78
CA LYS A 62 23.44 24.69 -9.35
C LYS A 62 22.15 24.79 -8.56
N VAL A 63 21.69 23.71 -7.95
CA VAL A 63 20.41 23.68 -7.24
C VAL A 63 20.51 24.50 -5.95
N THR A 64 19.64 25.51 -5.80
CA THR A 64 19.55 26.34 -4.57
C THR A 64 18.33 25.98 -3.72
N GLY A 65 17.42 25.15 -4.24
CA GLY A 65 16.31 24.59 -3.50
C GLY A 65 15.72 23.38 -4.21
N THR A 66 15.37 22.35 -3.43
CA THR A 66 14.69 21.13 -3.88
C THR A 66 13.74 20.65 -2.78
N THR A 67 12.89 19.67 -3.05
CA THR A 67 11.85 19.18 -2.10
C THR A 67 11.51 17.72 -2.38
N ILE A 68 10.68 17.14 -1.51
CA ILE A 68 9.93 15.90 -1.78
C ILE A 68 8.53 16.27 -2.31
N CYS A 69 8.02 15.57 -3.31
CA CYS A 69 6.62 15.57 -3.69
C CYS A 69 5.89 14.32 -3.16
N GLY A 70 4.56 14.36 -3.06
CA GLY A 70 3.76 13.17 -2.73
C GLY A 70 3.99 12.02 -3.71
N SER A 71 4.22 12.35 -5.00
CA SER A 71 4.55 11.40 -6.05
C SER A 71 5.91 10.71 -5.88
N ASP A 72 6.86 11.33 -5.16
CA ASP A 72 8.14 10.67 -4.83
C ASP A 72 7.95 9.54 -3.80
N LEU A 73 6.85 9.51 -3.03
CA LEU A 73 6.55 8.38 -2.14
C LEU A 73 6.17 7.12 -2.93
N HIS A 74 5.52 7.25 -4.09
CA HIS A 74 5.27 6.10 -4.98
C HIS A 74 6.59 5.52 -5.55
N LEU A 75 7.60 6.37 -5.76
CA LEU A 75 8.96 5.92 -6.10
C LEU A 75 9.63 5.24 -4.90
N TYR A 76 9.54 5.85 -3.72
CA TYR A 76 10.10 5.33 -2.47
C TYR A 76 9.50 3.97 -2.09
N HIS A 77 8.18 3.78 -2.20
CA HIS A 77 7.52 2.49 -1.98
C HIS A 77 7.77 1.50 -3.13
N GLY A 78 8.19 1.99 -4.31
CA GLY A 78 8.55 1.18 -5.46
C GLY A 78 7.35 0.72 -6.28
N GLU A 79 6.26 1.48 -6.26
CA GLU A 79 4.99 1.22 -6.95
C GLU A 79 5.10 1.56 -8.45
N ILE A 80 5.72 2.71 -8.77
CA ILE A 80 5.96 3.14 -10.16
C ILE A 80 6.98 2.19 -10.82
N VAL A 81 6.58 1.54 -11.90
CA VAL A 81 7.39 0.54 -12.61
C VAL A 81 8.64 1.14 -13.27
N THR A 82 9.64 0.28 -13.52
CA THR A 82 10.90 0.59 -14.22
C THR A 82 11.85 1.54 -13.48
N LEU A 83 11.85 1.49 -12.15
CA LEU A 83 12.94 2.06 -11.35
C LEU A 83 14.18 1.17 -11.40
N GLN A 84 15.36 1.80 -11.46
CA GLN A 84 16.67 1.17 -11.50
C GLN A 84 17.54 1.65 -10.33
N LYS A 85 18.50 0.81 -9.91
CA LYS A 85 19.39 1.14 -8.78
C LYS A 85 20.41 2.19 -9.21
N GLY A 86 20.40 3.34 -8.56
CA GLY A 86 21.22 4.50 -8.91
C GLY A 86 20.47 5.62 -9.62
N ASP A 87 19.17 5.45 -9.93
CA ASP A 87 18.33 6.55 -10.43
C ASP A 87 18.33 7.70 -9.40
N ILE A 88 18.82 8.88 -9.82
CA ILE A 88 18.84 10.10 -8.99
C ILE A 88 17.43 10.71 -9.00
N LEU A 89 16.86 10.96 -7.82
CA LEU A 89 15.44 11.27 -7.65
C LEU A 89 15.10 12.77 -7.66
N GLY A 90 13.78 13.02 -7.73
CA GLY A 90 13.14 14.30 -7.46
C GLY A 90 12.98 15.22 -8.68
N HIS A 91 11.81 15.83 -8.76
CA HIS A 91 11.33 16.54 -9.95
C HIS A 91 10.98 18.01 -9.69
N GLU A 92 11.04 18.45 -8.43
CA GLU A 92 10.84 19.82 -7.99
C GLU A 92 12.15 20.47 -7.55
N PHE A 93 12.74 21.31 -8.41
CA PHE A 93 13.99 21.99 -8.09
C PHE A 93 14.10 23.37 -8.75
N MET A 94 14.86 24.25 -8.10
CA MET A 94 15.28 25.53 -8.65
C MET A 94 16.75 25.80 -8.35
N GLY A 95 17.33 26.78 -9.03
CA GLY A 95 18.75 27.07 -8.84
C GLY A 95 19.28 28.24 -9.64
N THR A 96 20.60 28.26 -9.77
CA THR A 96 21.34 29.24 -10.58
C THR A 96 21.98 28.55 -11.77
N VAL A 97 21.85 29.15 -12.96
CA VAL A 97 22.50 28.66 -14.19
C VAL A 97 24.03 28.68 -14.03
N GLU A 98 24.66 27.50 -14.08
CA GLU A 98 26.11 27.32 -13.99
C GLU A 98 26.76 27.31 -15.37
N LYS A 99 26.15 26.61 -16.34
CA LYS A 99 26.68 26.45 -17.69
C LYS A 99 25.53 26.31 -18.67
N VAL A 100 25.68 26.90 -19.86
CA VAL A 100 24.69 26.85 -20.94
C VAL A 100 25.29 26.16 -22.17
N GLY A 101 24.47 25.38 -22.86
CA GLY A 101 24.82 24.77 -24.15
C GLY A 101 24.89 25.82 -25.26
N PRO A 102 25.65 25.56 -26.34
CA PRO A 102 25.90 26.53 -27.40
C PRO A 102 24.64 27.06 -28.10
N ASN A 103 23.51 26.34 -28.06
CA ASN A 103 22.25 26.77 -28.65
C ASN A 103 21.39 27.65 -27.72
N VAL A 104 21.60 27.60 -26.40
CA VAL A 104 20.78 28.34 -25.42
C VAL A 104 21.05 29.84 -25.55
N LYS A 105 20.02 30.63 -25.91
CA LYS A 105 20.13 32.09 -26.18
C LYS A 105 19.37 32.98 -25.19
N ASN A 106 18.44 32.42 -24.43
CA ASN A 106 17.52 33.14 -23.55
C ASN A 106 17.91 33.07 -22.06
N LEU A 107 19.02 32.42 -21.74
CA LEU A 107 19.53 32.25 -20.37
C LEU A 107 21.02 32.59 -20.30
N SER A 108 21.47 33.11 -19.15
CA SER A 108 22.85 33.47 -18.88
C SER A 108 23.39 32.80 -17.61
N VAL A 109 24.69 32.55 -17.55
CA VAL A 109 25.36 32.06 -16.32
C VAL A 109 25.18 33.07 -15.19
N GLY A 110 24.87 32.58 -13.99
CA GLY A 110 24.51 33.40 -12.83
C GLY A 110 23.03 33.76 -12.71
N GLN A 111 22.18 33.43 -13.69
CA GLN A 111 20.75 33.71 -13.65
C GLN A 111 20.00 32.69 -12.78
N ARG A 112 19.10 33.17 -11.90
CA ARG A 112 18.19 32.32 -11.11
C ARG A 112 17.04 31.78 -11.98
N VAL A 113 16.75 30.49 -11.83
CA VAL A 113 15.79 29.74 -12.65
C VAL A 113 15.06 28.68 -11.81
N VAL A 114 13.78 28.43 -12.12
CA VAL A 114 13.04 27.24 -11.68
C VAL A 114 12.83 26.31 -12.88
N ALA A 115 12.96 25.00 -12.65
CA ALA A 115 12.75 23.99 -13.69
C ALA A 115 11.30 23.51 -13.68
N SER A 116 10.72 23.30 -14.87
CA SER A 116 9.53 22.48 -15.01
C SER A 116 9.86 21.03 -14.65
N PHE A 117 8.97 20.34 -13.91
CA PHE A 117 9.15 18.92 -13.62
C PHE A 117 9.15 18.06 -14.90
N GLN A 118 8.53 18.57 -15.96
CA GLN A 118 8.53 18.01 -17.31
C GLN A 118 9.64 18.59 -18.17
N ILE A 119 10.29 17.70 -18.92
CA ILE A 119 11.17 17.98 -20.04
C ILE A 119 10.28 18.03 -21.29
N ALA A 120 10.01 19.23 -21.79
CA ALA A 120 9.35 19.45 -23.07
C ALA A 120 10.39 19.75 -24.17
N CYS A 121 10.08 19.37 -25.42
CA CYS A 121 10.97 19.63 -26.56
C CYS A 121 10.85 21.06 -27.12
N GLY A 122 9.74 21.75 -26.85
CA GLY A 122 9.44 23.09 -27.38
C GLY A 122 8.90 23.12 -28.83
N GLU A 123 8.83 21.97 -29.50
CA GLU A 123 8.69 21.87 -30.96
C GLU A 123 7.55 20.93 -31.46
N CYS A 124 6.90 20.13 -30.60
CA CYS A 124 5.75 19.31 -31.01
C CYS A 124 4.41 20.04 -30.80
N GLU A 125 3.32 19.55 -31.40
CA GLU A 125 2.00 20.22 -31.34
C GLU A 125 1.49 20.45 -29.90
N TYR A 126 1.85 19.58 -28.96
CA TYR A 126 1.54 19.76 -27.53
C TYR A 126 2.39 20.88 -26.92
N CYS A 127 3.67 20.98 -27.25
CA CYS A 127 4.53 22.08 -26.82
C CYS A 127 4.06 23.45 -27.38
N GLU A 128 3.59 23.50 -28.63
CA GLU A 128 3.00 24.71 -29.23
C GLU A 128 1.75 25.16 -28.47
N LYS A 129 0.92 24.20 -28.02
CA LYS A 129 -0.24 24.42 -27.14
C LYS A 129 0.13 24.66 -25.66
N LYS A 130 1.43 24.72 -25.32
CA LYS A 130 2.00 24.76 -23.96
C LYS A 130 1.68 23.55 -23.06
N LEU A 131 1.17 22.46 -23.63
CA LEU A 131 0.90 21.19 -22.95
C LEU A 131 2.21 20.42 -22.70
N SER A 132 3.06 20.95 -21.82
CA SER A 132 4.43 20.45 -21.60
C SER A 132 4.49 19.00 -21.10
N SER A 133 3.46 18.54 -20.40
CA SER A 133 3.31 17.18 -19.90
C SER A 133 2.98 16.15 -20.97
N PHE A 134 2.49 16.56 -22.15
CA PHE A 134 2.08 15.67 -23.23
C PHE A 134 3.09 15.71 -24.40
N CYS A 135 4.37 15.87 -24.09
CA CYS A 135 5.42 16.04 -25.10
C CYS A 135 5.90 14.69 -25.68
N ASP A 136 5.37 14.31 -26.85
CA ASP A 136 5.74 13.09 -27.60
C ASP A 136 7.26 12.85 -27.74
N ARG A 137 8.06 13.91 -27.83
CA ARG A 137 9.46 13.85 -28.28
C ARG A 137 10.47 13.68 -27.14
N THR A 138 10.03 13.39 -25.91
CA THR A 138 10.90 13.42 -24.72
C THR A 138 10.82 12.19 -23.83
N ASN A 139 9.71 11.43 -23.83
CA ASN A 139 9.66 10.11 -23.21
C ASN A 139 9.98 9.01 -24.24
N PRO A 140 11.02 8.17 -24.02
CA PRO A 140 11.34 7.01 -24.86
C PRO A 140 10.58 5.72 -24.49
N SER A 141 9.72 5.73 -23.45
CA SER A 141 9.08 4.51 -22.92
C SER A 141 8.06 3.88 -23.87
N SER A 142 8.47 2.78 -24.49
CA SER A 142 7.60 1.86 -25.22
C SER A 142 6.58 1.18 -24.30
N LEU A 143 6.93 0.91 -23.03
CA LEU A 143 6.03 0.30 -22.05
C LEU A 143 4.85 1.21 -21.72
N GLN A 144 5.10 2.48 -21.41
CA GLN A 144 4.03 3.45 -21.15
C GLN A 144 3.16 3.64 -22.40
N ASN A 145 3.77 3.76 -23.58
CA ASN A 145 3.04 3.86 -24.85
C ASN A 145 2.14 2.64 -25.12
N ALA A 146 2.52 1.44 -24.67
CA ALA A 146 1.68 0.24 -24.79
C ALA A 146 0.56 0.19 -23.73
N MET A 147 0.79 0.74 -22.53
CA MET A 147 -0.20 0.77 -21.45
C MET A 147 -1.32 1.81 -21.70
N TYR A 148 -0.99 2.99 -22.22
CA TYR A 148 -1.96 4.08 -22.39
C TYR A 148 -2.23 4.46 -23.86
N GLY A 149 -1.67 3.71 -24.83
CA GLY A 149 -1.77 3.96 -26.28
C GLY A 149 -0.90 5.12 -26.78
N HIS A 150 -0.71 6.14 -25.94
CA HIS A 150 0.25 7.24 -26.11
C HIS A 150 1.13 7.35 -24.85
N ARG A 151 2.11 8.26 -24.86
CA ARG A 151 3.04 8.50 -23.75
C ARG A 151 3.12 9.98 -23.41
N ASP A 152 3.48 10.28 -22.18
CA ASP A 152 3.69 11.62 -21.64
C ASP A 152 5.09 12.20 -22.00
N ALA A 153 5.45 13.31 -21.36
CA ALA A 153 6.77 13.92 -21.50
C ALA A 153 7.85 13.18 -20.69
N GLY A 154 9.12 13.52 -20.92
CA GLY A 154 10.18 13.03 -20.03
C GLY A 154 10.08 13.76 -18.69
N PHE A 155 10.15 13.08 -17.55
CA PHE A 155 10.18 13.73 -16.22
C PHE A 155 11.55 13.59 -15.58
N PHE A 156 12.00 14.65 -14.90
CA PHE A 156 13.19 14.59 -14.03
C PHE A 156 12.94 13.64 -12.86
N GLY A 157 13.98 12.95 -12.39
CA GLY A 157 13.99 12.31 -11.07
C GLY A 157 12.94 11.23 -10.81
N TYR A 158 12.40 10.66 -11.89
CA TYR A 158 11.35 9.66 -11.88
C TYR A 158 11.88 8.35 -12.50
N SER A 159 11.01 7.38 -12.78
CA SER A 159 11.43 6.10 -13.35
C SER A 159 11.65 6.15 -14.87
N HIS A 160 12.15 5.03 -15.43
CA HIS A 160 12.34 4.86 -16.88
C HIS A 160 11.01 4.77 -17.67
N PHE A 161 9.87 4.78 -16.97
CA PHE A 161 8.51 4.84 -17.51
C PHE A 161 8.20 6.23 -18.09
N THR A 162 8.81 7.25 -17.50
CA THR A 162 8.79 8.66 -17.95
C THR A 162 10.21 9.10 -18.38
N GLY A 163 11.00 8.14 -18.87
CA GLY A 163 12.28 8.37 -19.53
C GLY A 163 13.56 8.35 -18.68
N GLY A 164 13.49 8.21 -17.36
CA GLY A 164 14.68 7.92 -16.53
C GLY A 164 15.73 9.04 -16.48
N PHE A 165 15.31 10.31 -16.59
CA PHE A 165 16.21 11.46 -16.49
C PHE A 165 16.63 11.72 -15.04
N ALA A 166 17.90 12.01 -14.79
CA ALA A 166 18.41 12.29 -13.45
C ALA A 166 17.74 13.53 -12.81
N GLY A 167 17.35 13.40 -11.55
CA GLY A 167 16.55 14.39 -10.82
C GLY A 167 17.31 15.48 -10.08
N GLY A 168 16.52 16.35 -9.44
CA GLY A 168 16.93 17.57 -8.75
C GLY A 168 17.13 17.47 -7.24
N GLN A 169 17.06 16.28 -6.64
CA GLN A 169 17.48 16.07 -5.23
C GLN A 169 19.00 15.89 -5.16
N ALA A 170 19.72 16.84 -5.75
CA ALA A 170 21.16 16.84 -5.95
C ALA A 170 21.71 18.28 -5.97
N GLU A 171 23.03 18.45 -5.84
CA GLU A 171 23.62 19.80 -5.87
C GLU A 171 23.67 20.41 -7.28
N TYR A 172 23.72 19.59 -8.33
CA TYR A 172 23.67 20.03 -9.73
C TYR A 172 22.74 19.13 -10.56
N VAL A 173 22.14 19.70 -11.59
CA VAL A 173 21.24 18.99 -12.52
C VAL A 173 21.57 19.35 -13.97
N ARG A 174 21.50 18.36 -14.87
CA ARG A 174 21.42 18.57 -16.31
C ARG A 174 19.95 18.78 -16.69
N VAL A 175 19.64 19.91 -17.30
CA VAL A 175 18.30 20.25 -17.80
C VAL A 175 18.32 20.23 -19.33
N PRO A 176 17.85 19.15 -19.98
CA PRO A 176 17.77 19.09 -21.44
C PRO A 176 16.79 20.14 -21.98
N LYS A 177 17.07 20.70 -23.16
CA LYS A 177 16.29 21.80 -23.77
C LYS A 177 16.02 22.92 -22.74
N GLY A 178 17.06 23.33 -22.00
CA GLY A 178 16.94 24.27 -20.89
C GLY A 178 16.43 25.65 -21.32
N ASN A 179 16.56 26.00 -22.60
CA ASN A 179 15.91 27.16 -23.22
C ASN A 179 14.36 27.09 -23.20
N VAL A 180 13.78 25.90 -23.07
CA VAL A 180 12.33 25.63 -23.00
C VAL A 180 11.91 25.37 -21.55
N ASN A 181 12.67 24.55 -20.82
CA ASN A 181 12.25 23.92 -19.56
C ASN A 181 12.63 24.71 -18.28
N LEU A 182 13.21 25.91 -18.41
CA LEU A 182 13.57 26.80 -17.30
C LEU A 182 12.84 28.15 -17.40
N LEU A 183 12.26 28.58 -16.29
CA LEU A 183 11.69 29.92 -16.11
C LEU A 183 12.64 30.78 -15.27
N PRO A 184 13.14 31.92 -15.80
CA PRO A 184 13.87 32.91 -15.01
C PRO A 184 13.07 33.43 -13.81
N VAL A 185 13.72 33.47 -12.64
CA VAL A 185 13.16 33.95 -11.38
C VAL A 185 13.73 35.33 -11.05
N PRO A 186 12.90 36.39 -10.92
CA PRO A 186 13.38 37.72 -10.54
C PRO A 186 14.01 37.75 -9.14
N ASP A 187 15.01 38.61 -8.95
CA ASP A 187 15.79 38.71 -7.69
C ASP A 187 14.97 39.13 -6.47
N ASN A 188 13.81 39.78 -6.68
CA ASN A 188 12.87 40.15 -5.62
C ASN A 188 11.88 39.04 -5.22
N VAL A 189 11.94 37.86 -5.86
CA VAL A 189 11.10 36.69 -5.54
C VAL A 189 11.97 35.65 -4.83
N PRO A 190 11.74 35.34 -3.54
CA PRO A 190 12.47 34.31 -2.79
C PRO A 190 12.49 32.93 -3.44
N ASP A 191 13.54 32.15 -3.16
CA ASP A 191 13.64 30.75 -3.60
C ASP A 191 12.49 29.92 -3.00
N GLU A 192 12.13 30.16 -1.73
CA GLU A 192 11.00 29.53 -1.05
C GLU A 192 9.63 29.87 -1.66
N LYS A 193 9.56 30.87 -2.56
CA LYS A 193 8.34 31.19 -3.33
C LYS A 193 8.39 30.68 -4.76
N ALA A 194 9.58 30.71 -5.38
CA ALA A 194 9.75 30.33 -6.77
C ALA A 194 9.82 28.81 -6.99
N LEU A 195 10.36 28.04 -6.03
CA LEU A 195 10.56 26.59 -6.15
C LEU A 195 9.32 25.86 -6.66
N TYR A 196 8.18 26.07 -6.01
CA TYR A 196 6.95 25.30 -6.25
C TYR A 196 6.20 25.66 -7.56
N LEU A 197 6.76 26.57 -8.38
CA LEU A 197 6.37 26.73 -9.78
C LEU A 197 6.81 25.54 -10.66
N SER A 198 7.72 24.69 -10.16
CA SER A 198 8.16 23.46 -10.84
C SER A 198 7.06 22.43 -11.02
N ASP A 199 6.15 22.33 -10.05
CA ASP A 199 5.05 21.36 -9.96
C ASP A 199 3.86 21.95 -9.18
N VAL A 200 3.87 21.85 -7.84
CA VAL A 200 2.67 21.91 -6.98
C VAL A 200 1.73 23.08 -7.27
N LEU A 201 2.25 24.30 -7.51
CA LEU A 201 1.41 25.46 -7.82
C LEU A 201 0.78 25.36 -9.20
N CYS A 202 1.55 24.93 -10.20
CA CYS A 202 1.06 24.70 -11.56
C CYS A 202 0.06 23.54 -11.60
N THR A 203 0.29 22.48 -10.83
CA THR A 203 -0.56 21.29 -10.72
C THR A 203 -1.89 21.60 -10.05
N ALA A 204 -1.86 22.35 -8.95
CA ALA A 204 -3.09 22.82 -8.30
C ALA A 204 -3.86 23.85 -9.13
N TYR A 205 -3.18 24.78 -9.81
CA TYR A 205 -3.83 25.77 -10.67
C TYR A 205 -4.45 25.11 -11.91
N HIS A 206 -3.75 24.15 -12.52
CA HIS A 206 -4.24 23.34 -13.64
C HIS A 206 -5.56 22.66 -13.30
N ASN A 207 -5.64 21.92 -12.19
CA ASN A 207 -6.89 21.27 -11.78
C ASN A 207 -8.05 22.29 -11.67
N VAL A 208 -7.83 23.44 -11.01
CA VAL A 208 -8.87 24.48 -10.86
C VAL A 208 -9.35 25.07 -12.19
N MET A 209 -8.43 25.23 -13.16
CA MET A 209 -8.72 25.84 -14.45
C MET A 209 -9.30 24.86 -15.48
N ASP A 210 -8.77 23.64 -15.53
CA ASP A 210 -9.11 22.58 -16.49
C ASP A 210 -10.40 21.83 -16.11
N THR A 211 -10.57 21.50 -14.82
CA THR A 211 -11.86 21.03 -14.27
C THR A 211 -12.93 22.13 -14.34
N GLY A 212 -12.51 23.39 -14.49
CA GLY A 212 -13.37 24.51 -14.86
C GLY A 212 -14.22 25.03 -13.72
N VAL A 213 -13.59 25.46 -12.62
CA VAL A 213 -14.27 26.19 -11.53
C VAL A 213 -14.72 27.57 -12.00
N ASN A 214 -15.95 27.95 -11.64
CA ASN A 214 -16.61 29.21 -11.99
C ASN A 214 -17.02 29.99 -10.72
N PRO A 215 -17.20 31.32 -10.82
CA PRO A 215 -17.75 32.13 -9.74
C PRO A 215 -19.12 31.59 -9.27
N GLY A 216 -19.25 31.36 -7.96
CA GLY A 216 -20.46 30.82 -7.35
C GLY A 216 -20.45 29.31 -7.07
N ASP A 217 -19.56 28.53 -7.70
CA ASP A 217 -19.51 27.07 -7.51
C ASP A 217 -19.28 26.65 -6.04
N VAL A 218 -19.91 25.57 -5.60
CA VAL A 218 -19.57 24.81 -4.39
C VAL A 218 -18.56 23.70 -4.74
N VAL A 219 -17.32 23.81 -4.26
CA VAL A 219 -16.22 22.91 -4.63
C VAL A 219 -15.88 21.93 -3.50
N GLY A 220 -15.78 20.63 -3.80
CA GLY A 220 -15.22 19.63 -2.89
C GLY A 220 -13.82 19.20 -3.29
N VAL A 221 -12.89 19.11 -2.34
CA VAL A 221 -11.48 18.76 -2.56
C VAL A 221 -11.09 17.57 -1.67
N TRP A 222 -10.84 16.42 -2.29
CA TRP A 222 -10.36 15.22 -1.61
C TRP A 222 -8.84 15.26 -1.51
N GLY A 223 -8.32 15.10 -0.30
CA GLY A 223 -6.91 15.26 0.04
C GLY A 223 -6.54 16.73 0.25
N LEU A 224 -6.04 17.05 1.45
CA LEU A 224 -5.60 18.38 1.87
C LEU A 224 -4.07 18.44 2.08
N GLY A 225 -3.33 17.67 1.27
CA GLY A 225 -1.88 17.85 1.13
C GLY A 225 -1.54 19.16 0.39
N PRO A 226 -0.25 19.42 0.09
CA PRO A 226 0.20 20.67 -0.55
C PRO A 226 -0.58 21.06 -1.82
N ILE A 227 -0.87 20.09 -2.72
CA ILE A 227 -1.70 20.32 -3.92
C ILE A 227 -3.14 20.69 -3.53
N GLY A 228 -3.79 19.92 -2.66
CA GLY A 228 -5.17 20.15 -2.23
C GLY A 228 -5.40 21.49 -1.53
N LEU A 229 -4.46 21.93 -0.67
CA LEU A 229 -4.52 23.25 -0.03
C LEU A 229 -4.34 24.39 -1.05
N CYS A 230 -3.47 24.21 -2.05
CA CYS A 230 -3.35 25.16 -3.15
C CYS A 230 -4.61 25.18 -4.03
N VAL A 231 -5.19 24.02 -4.35
CA VAL A 231 -6.46 23.89 -5.08
C VAL A 231 -7.58 24.63 -4.35
N ALA A 232 -7.69 24.47 -3.04
CA ALA A 232 -8.71 25.16 -2.24
C ALA A 232 -8.53 26.69 -2.26
N GLN A 233 -7.30 27.20 -2.18
CA GLN A 233 -7.02 28.64 -2.34
C GLN A 233 -7.32 29.14 -3.76
N PHE A 234 -6.89 28.42 -4.80
CA PHE A 234 -7.14 28.80 -6.19
C PHE A 234 -8.63 28.76 -6.53
N ALA A 235 -9.40 27.79 -6.03
CA ALA A 235 -10.86 27.75 -6.16
C ALA A 235 -11.54 28.98 -5.53
N LYS A 236 -11.10 29.40 -4.34
CA LYS A 236 -11.57 30.65 -3.70
C LYS A 236 -11.19 31.89 -4.51
N LEU A 237 -9.96 31.97 -5.03
CA LEU A 237 -9.51 33.07 -5.91
C LEU A 237 -10.27 33.10 -7.26
N LYS A 238 -10.73 31.94 -7.74
CA LYS A 238 -11.59 31.79 -8.93
C LYS A 238 -13.05 32.20 -8.66
N GLY A 239 -13.43 32.40 -7.40
CA GLY A 239 -14.74 32.89 -6.97
C GLY A 239 -15.72 31.79 -6.52
N ALA A 240 -15.24 30.59 -6.18
CA ALA A 240 -16.09 29.57 -5.55
C ALA A 240 -16.81 30.13 -4.31
N SER A 241 -18.11 29.85 -4.18
CA SER A 241 -18.92 30.36 -3.06
C SER A 241 -18.62 29.64 -1.74
N ARG A 242 -18.26 28.36 -1.85
CA ARG A 242 -17.87 27.47 -0.76
C ARG A 242 -16.79 26.51 -1.26
N VAL A 243 -15.84 26.18 -0.39
CA VAL A 243 -14.87 25.11 -0.64
C VAL A 243 -14.85 24.20 0.57
N ILE A 244 -15.03 22.91 0.34
CA ILE A 244 -15.10 21.86 1.35
C ILE A 244 -13.94 20.89 1.12
N GLY A 245 -13.01 20.81 2.07
CA GLY A 245 -11.89 19.88 2.06
C GLY A 245 -12.20 18.58 2.79
N ILE A 246 -11.72 17.45 2.27
CA ILE A 246 -11.92 16.10 2.81
C ILE A 246 -10.55 15.45 3.04
N ASP A 247 -10.16 15.24 4.29
CA ASP A 247 -8.92 14.54 4.69
C ASP A 247 -9.14 13.82 6.04
N ARG A 248 -8.13 13.14 6.58
CA ARG A 248 -8.10 12.51 7.93
C ARG A 248 -6.98 13.06 8.82
N VAL A 249 -6.04 13.84 8.27
CA VAL A 249 -4.86 14.34 8.99
C VAL A 249 -5.22 15.66 9.71
N PRO A 250 -5.18 15.73 11.06
CA PRO A 250 -5.62 16.89 11.82
C PRO A 250 -4.92 18.20 11.44
N GLU A 251 -3.62 18.15 11.15
CA GLU A 251 -2.80 19.29 10.77
C GLU A 251 -3.25 19.89 9.43
N ARG A 252 -3.61 19.03 8.46
CA ARG A 252 -4.12 19.44 7.15
C ARG A 252 -5.52 20.05 7.26
N LEU A 253 -6.39 19.43 8.06
CA LEU A 253 -7.74 19.91 8.34
C LEU A 253 -7.68 21.29 9.02
N LYS A 254 -6.86 21.44 10.06
CA LYS A 254 -6.56 22.72 10.71
C LYS A 254 -6.00 23.75 9.71
N LYS A 255 -5.06 23.36 8.84
CA LYS A 255 -4.48 24.29 7.86
C LYS A 255 -5.48 24.77 6.81
N ALA A 256 -6.41 23.90 6.40
CA ALA A 256 -7.52 24.29 5.53
C ALA A 256 -8.48 25.26 6.25
N GLN A 257 -8.78 25.04 7.53
CA GLN A 257 -9.59 25.96 8.34
C GLN A 257 -8.93 27.33 8.52
N GLU A 258 -7.61 27.39 8.76
CA GLU A 258 -6.83 28.66 8.78
C GLU A 258 -6.95 29.44 7.45
N LEU A 259 -7.01 28.72 6.32
CA LEU A 259 -7.23 29.29 4.99
C LEU A 259 -8.72 29.60 4.71
N GLY A 260 -9.61 29.40 5.68
CA GLY A 260 -11.06 29.63 5.58
C GLY A 260 -11.76 28.66 4.62
N VAL A 261 -11.40 27.38 4.69
CA VAL A 261 -12.00 26.26 3.94
C VAL A 261 -12.84 25.44 4.93
N GLU A 262 -14.03 25.01 4.55
CA GLU A 262 -14.85 24.08 5.35
C GLU A 262 -14.21 22.69 5.31
N THR A 263 -14.32 21.87 6.37
CA THR A 263 -13.63 20.57 6.42
C THR A 263 -14.50 19.41 6.87
N ILE A 264 -14.32 18.25 6.25
CA ILE A 264 -14.82 16.95 6.69
C ILE A 264 -13.62 16.09 7.08
N ASP A 265 -13.59 15.65 8.34
CA ASP A 265 -12.72 14.56 8.79
C ASP A 265 -13.39 13.22 8.48
N PHE A 266 -12.84 12.45 7.54
CA PHE A 266 -13.42 11.16 7.16
C PHE A 266 -13.11 10.00 8.13
N SER A 267 -12.29 10.23 9.16
CA SER A 267 -12.17 9.28 10.29
C SER A 267 -13.40 9.35 11.21
N GLN A 268 -13.99 10.54 11.37
CA GLN A 268 -15.21 10.79 12.14
C GLN A 268 -16.49 10.66 11.30
N HIS A 269 -16.39 10.89 9.99
CA HIS A 269 -17.49 10.83 9.03
C HIS A 269 -17.15 9.86 7.89
N THR A 270 -17.24 8.56 8.17
CA THR A 270 -16.90 7.48 7.22
C THR A 270 -17.75 7.50 5.93
N ASP A 271 -19.02 7.90 6.02
CA ASP A 271 -19.86 8.21 4.85
C ASP A 271 -19.73 9.69 4.45
N VAL A 272 -18.64 9.97 3.72
CA VAL A 272 -18.32 11.31 3.19
C VAL A 272 -19.43 11.83 2.27
N VAL A 273 -20.06 10.96 1.48
CA VAL A 273 -21.08 11.34 0.50
C VAL A 273 -22.35 11.82 1.20
N LYS A 274 -22.84 11.08 2.20
CA LYS A 274 -23.94 11.52 3.05
C LYS A 274 -23.59 12.79 3.81
N ARG A 275 -22.38 12.90 4.36
CA ARG A 275 -21.96 14.11 5.09
C ARG A 275 -21.96 15.35 4.19
N LEU A 276 -21.53 15.21 2.94
CA LEU A 276 -21.63 16.25 1.92
C LEU A 276 -23.09 16.59 1.58
N GLN A 277 -23.99 15.60 1.48
CA GLN A 277 -25.42 15.84 1.27
C GLN A 277 -26.09 16.56 2.46
N GLU A 278 -25.65 16.33 3.69
CA GLU A 278 -26.13 17.06 4.88
C GLU A 278 -25.72 18.55 4.86
N ILE A 279 -24.46 18.86 4.54
CA ILE A 279 -23.94 20.24 4.60
C ILE A 279 -24.07 21.01 3.27
N ALA A 280 -24.31 20.31 2.16
CA ALA A 280 -24.52 20.85 0.82
C ALA A 280 -25.62 20.06 0.08
N PRO A 281 -26.89 20.15 0.50
CA PRO A 281 -28.00 19.35 -0.05
C PRO A 281 -28.34 19.61 -1.53
N GLY A 282 -27.74 20.64 -2.16
CA GLY A 282 -27.79 20.84 -3.61
C GLY A 282 -26.81 19.95 -4.40
N GLY A 283 -25.93 19.22 -3.72
CA GLY A 283 -24.75 18.56 -4.30
C GLY A 283 -23.61 19.56 -4.56
N LEU A 284 -22.42 19.04 -4.85
CA LEU A 284 -21.27 19.84 -5.27
C LEU A 284 -21.41 20.30 -6.74
N ASP A 285 -20.89 21.48 -7.05
CA ASP A 285 -20.74 21.96 -8.43
C ASP A 285 -19.54 21.34 -9.13
N VAL A 286 -18.47 21.17 -8.36
CA VAL A 286 -17.17 20.63 -8.77
C VAL A 286 -16.64 19.74 -7.64
N ALA A 287 -16.07 18.60 -8.01
CA ALA A 287 -15.31 17.74 -7.11
C ALA A 287 -13.91 17.51 -7.67
N MET A 288 -12.89 17.42 -6.82
CA MET A 288 -11.49 17.29 -7.21
C MET A 288 -10.78 16.25 -6.35
N ASP A 289 -10.15 15.25 -6.98
CA ASP A 289 -9.21 14.36 -6.29
C ASP A 289 -7.78 14.92 -6.40
N CYS A 290 -7.26 15.32 -5.24
CA CYS A 290 -5.92 15.86 -5.01
C CYS A 290 -5.12 14.99 -4.02
N GLY A 291 -5.58 13.77 -3.74
CA GLY A 291 -4.96 12.86 -2.77
C GLY A 291 -4.03 11.82 -3.39
N THR A 292 -3.59 10.90 -2.55
CA THR A 292 -2.89 9.66 -2.92
C THR A 292 -3.78 8.45 -2.61
N PHE A 293 -5.06 8.55 -2.99
CA PHE A 293 -6.10 7.55 -2.67
C PHE A 293 -6.03 6.31 -3.56
N HIS A 294 -4.83 5.94 -3.99
CA HIS A 294 -4.46 4.61 -4.47
C HIS A 294 -4.33 3.62 -3.30
N GLU A 295 -4.21 4.13 -2.07
CA GLU A 295 -4.47 3.43 -0.82
C GLU A 295 -5.97 3.08 -0.71
N PRO A 296 -6.37 1.79 -0.77
CA PRO A 296 -7.76 1.39 -0.54
C PRO A 296 -8.25 1.70 0.87
N LYS A 297 -9.41 2.35 0.97
CA LYS A 297 -10.16 2.57 2.21
C LYS A 297 -10.79 1.27 2.68
N THR A 298 -11.62 0.63 1.84
CA THR A 298 -12.37 -0.58 2.19
C THR A 298 -11.52 -1.86 2.14
N MET A 299 -12.00 -2.92 2.79
CA MET A 299 -11.35 -4.24 2.75
C MET A 299 -11.46 -4.91 1.38
N LEU A 300 -12.45 -4.56 0.55
CA LEU A 300 -12.61 -5.12 -0.80
C LEU A 300 -11.43 -4.71 -1.70
N HIS A 301 -11.24 -3.41 -1.90
CA HIS A 301 -10.14 -2.88 -2.71
C HIS A 301 -8.74 -3.21 -2.11
N LYS A 302 -8.63 -3.42 -0.78
CA LYS A 302 -7.42 -3.99 -0.14
C LYS A 302 -7.11 -5.40 -0.65
N VAL A 303 -8.11 -6.28 -0.68
CA VAL A 303 -7.94 -7.66 -1.18
C VAL A 303 -7.70 -7.67 -2.68
N GLU A 304 -8.43 -6.85 -3.46
CA GLU A 304 -8.28 -6.81 -4.92
C GLU A 304 -6.89 -6.30 -5.35
N LYS A 305 -6.34 -5.24 -4.72
CA LYS A 305 -4.95 -4.82 -4.97
C LYS A 305 -3.91 -5.81 -4.44
N ALA A 306 -4.15 -6.47 -3.31
CA ALA A 306 -3.22 -7.50 -2.80
C ALA A 306 -3.14 -8.73 -3.72
N LEU A 307 -4.25 -9.09 -4.36
CA LEU A 307 -4.34 -10.19 -5.35
C LEU A 307 -4.00 -9.75 -6.79
N MET A 308 -3.68 -8.47 -7.03
CA MET A 308 -3.47 -7.87 -8.36
C MET A 308 -4.69 -8.00 -9.30
N LEU A 309 -5.90 -8.15 -8.74
CA LEU A 309 -7.18 -8.12 -9.45
C LEU A 309 -7.58 -6.69 -9.86
N GLU A 310 -7.01 -5.70 -9.17
CA GLU A 310 -6.85 -4.35 -9.67
C GLU A 310 -5.45 -3.81 -9.31
N THR A 311 -5.10 -2.65 -9.85
CA THR A 311 -3.81 -1.97 -9.58
C THR A 311 -4.00 -0.58 -8.98
N ASP A 312 -5.16 0.04 -9.19
CA ASP A 312 -5.64 1.26 -8.54
C ASP A 312 -7.08 1.09 -8.06
N VAL A 313 -7.62 2.05 -7.30
CA VAL A 313 -8.95 1.94 -6.64
C VAL A 313 -9.87 3.10 -7.04
N SER A 314 -11.16 2.81 -7.23
CA SER A 314 -12.15 3.77 -7.74
C SER A 314 -12.89 4.54 -6.64
N GLU A 315 -12.63 4.26 -5.36
CA GLU A 315 -13.43 4.72 -4.22
C GLU A 315 -13.64 6.24 -4.16
N VAL A 316 -12.57 7.05 -4.26
CA VAL A 316 -12.71 8.51 -4.21
C VAL A 316 -13.39 9.07 -5.47
N VAL A 317 -13.07 8.53 -6.66
CA VAL A 317 -13.76 8.92 -7.89
C VAL A 317 -15.26 8.59 -7.79
N ASN A 318 -15.62 7.47 -7.18
CA ASN A 318 -17.01 7.09 -6.90
C ASN A 318 -17.67 8.03 -5.88
N GLU A 319 -16.98 8.42 -4.80
CA GLU A 319 -17.47 9.44 -3.85
C GLU A 319 -17.75 10.78 -4.54
N MET A 320 -16.82 11.25 -5.38
CA MET A 320 -16.97 12.48 -6.18
C MET A 320 -18.17 12.36 -7.14
N LEU A 321 -18.26 11.28 -7.92
CA LEU A 321 -19.35 11.01 -8.85
C LEU A 321 -20.72 10.97 -8.15
N MET A 322 -20.77 10.53 -6.89
CA MET A 322 -21.99 10.54 -6.09
C MET A 322 -22.29 11.92 -5.47
N ALA A 323 -21.29 12.66 -5.01
CA ALA A 323 -21.42 13.95 -4.32
C ALA A 323 -21.72 15.15 -5.24
N VAL A 324 -21.27 15.16 -6.50
CA VAL A 324 -21.59 16.26 -7.43
C VAL A 324 -23.07 16.25 -7.85
N LYS A 325 -23.60 17.42 -8.20
CA LYS A 325 -24.96 17.56 -8.74
C LYS A 325 -25.05 17.08 -10.20
N LYS A 326 -26.26 17.03 -10.76
CA LYS A 326 -26.47 16.71 -12.18
C LYS A 326 -25.79 17.76 -13.07
N GLY A 327 -24.99 17.34 -14.04
CA GLY A 327 -24.15 18.21 -14.86
C GLY A 327 -22.91 18.76 -14.15
N GLY A 328 -22.56 18.26 -12.95
CA GLY A 328 -21.35 18.66 -12.22
C GLY A 328 -20.04 18.24 -12.91
N ARG A 329 -18.93 18.76 -12.41
CA ARG A 329 -17.55 18.49 -12.90
C ARG A 329 -16.76 17.68 -11.87
N CYS A 330 -15.97 16.72 -12.32
CA CYS A 330 -15.07 15.92 -11.49
C CYS A 330 -13.66 15.96 -12.10
N GLY A 331 -12.68 16.49 -11.37
CA GLY A 331 -11.28 16.58 -11.78
C GLY A 331 -10.40 15.56 -11.07
N ILE A 332 -9.59 14.82 -11.82
CA ILE A 332 -8.58 13.91 -11.27
C ILE A 332 -7.18 14.49 -11.56
N ILE A 333 -6.51 14.99 -10.50
CA ILE A 333 -5.09 15.34 -10.50
C ILE A 333 -4.24 14.35 -9.66
N ALA A 334 -4.88 13.47 -8.91
CA ALA A 334 -4.25 12.34 -8.21
C ALA A 334 -3.55 11.36 -9.17
N ALA A 335 -2.43 10.77 -8.72
CA ALA A 335 -1.47 10.06 -9.56
C ALA A 335 -1.85 8.59 -9.89
N TYR A 336 -2.98 8.39 -10.55
CA TYR A 336 -3.41 7.07 -11.05
C TYR A 336 -2.49 6.53 -12.16
N SER A 337 -2.28 5.21 -12.19
CA SER A 337 -1.30 4.54 -13.08
C SER A 337 -1.77 3.24 -13.73
N GLY A 338 -2.85 2.62 -13.22
CA GLY A 338 -3.33 1.31 -13.66
C GLY A 338 -4.84 1.20 -13.81
N TYR A 339 -5.34 -0.02 -13.63
CA TYR A 339 -6.75 -0.41 -13.76
C TYR A 339 -7.41 -0.51 -12.38
N THR A 340 -8.71 -0.19 -12.31
CA THR A 340 -9.53 -0.31 -11.11
C THR A 340 -10.87 -0.98 -11.40
N ASN A 341 -11.39 -1.73 -10.44
CA ASN A 341 -12.73 -2.32 -10.45
C ASN A 341 -13.77 -1.34 -9.90
N HIS A 342 -15.05 -1.73 -9.97
CA HIS A 342 -16.20 -1.04 -9.33
C HIS A 342 -16.41 0.44 -9.71
N PHE A 343 -15.79 0.93 -10.78
CA PHE A 343 -15.97 2.30 -11.28
C PHE A 343 -17.44 2.57 -11.68
N ASN A 344 -18.06 3.58 -11.07
CA ASN A 344 -19.50 3.86 -11.19
C ASN A 344 -19.85 4.64 -12.47
N ILE A 345 -19.65 3.97 -13.62
CA ILE A 345 -20.01 4.47 -14.96
C ILE A 345 -21.50 4.85 -15.07
N GLY A 346 -22.37 4.18 -14.30
CA GLY A 346 -23.80 4.51 -14.22
C GLY A 346 -24.05 5.91 -13.66
N ALA A 347 -23.44 6.25 -12.52
CA ALA A 347 -23.55 7.59 -11.93
C ALA A 347 -22.96 8.68 -12.84
N LEU A 348 -21.83 8.41 -13.51
CA LEU A 348 -21.24 9.31 -14.51
C LEU A 348 -22.24 9.63 -15.64
N MET A 349 -22.85 8.59 -16.23
CA MET A 349 -23.75 8.69 -17.38
C MET A 349 -25.11 9.33 -16.99
N GLU A 350 -25.83 8.76 -16.03
CA GLU A 350 -27.19 9.18 -15.64
C GLU A 350 -27.25 10.59 -15.06
N LYS A 351 -26.16 11.06 -14.43
CA LYS A 351 -26.07 12.43 -13.90
C LYS A 351 -25.46 13.40 -14.93
N GLY A 352 -25.01 12.94 -16.09
CA GLY A 352 -24.39 13.75 -17.15
C GLY A 352 -23.11 14.47 -16.70
N ILE A 353 -22.33 13.83 -15.83
CA ILE A 353 -21.15 14.43 -15.18
C ILE A 353 -20.01 14.62 -16.19
N ARG A 354 -19.22 15.68 -16.00
CA ARG A 354 -17.96 15.90 -16.72
C ARG A 354 -16.81 15.37 -15.87
N LEU A 355 -16.47 14.09 -16.06
CA LEU A 355 -15.24 13.51 -15.52
C LEU A 355 -14.07 13.91 -16.42
N ILE A 356 -13.07 14.55 -15.82
CA ILE A 356 -11.91 15.15 -16.49
C ILE A 356 -10.66 14.57 -15.82
N GLY A 357 -9.95 13.71 -16.55
CA GLY A 357 -8.58 13.35 -16.17
C GLY A 357 -7.69 14.53 -16.50
N ASN A 358 -7.38 15.38 -15.52
CA ASN A 358 -6.52 16.55 -15.72
C ASN A 358 -5.10 16.13 -16.10
N GLY A 359 -4.70 14.92 -15.66
CA GLY A 359 -3.44 14.27 -15.99
C GLY A 359 -2.23 14.96 -15.36
N GLN A 360 -1.05 14.65 -15.87
CA GLN A 360 0.17 15.34 -15.48
C GLN A 360 0.07 16.82 -15.93
N ALA A 361 0.22 17.76 -15.00
CA ALA A 361 -0.20 19.14 -15.22
C ALA A 361 0.79 19.96 -16.06
N PRO A 362 0.39 20.60 -17.18
CA PRO A 362 1.30 21.29 -18.08
C PRO A 362 1.86 22.58 -17.47
N VAL A 363 3.00 22.47 -16.78
CA VAL A 363 3.71 23.57 -16.10
C VAL A 363 3.88 24.79 -17.01
N HIS A 364 4.23 24.56 -18.29
CA HIS A 364 4.52 25.63 -19.24
C HIS A 364 3.31 26.49 -19.60
N MET A 365 2.09 26.00 -19.36
CA MET A 365 0.85 26.75 -19.52
C MET A 365 0.72 27.83 -18.44
N TRP A 366 1.02 27.49 -17.19
CA TRP A 366 0.59 28.24 -16.00
C TRP A 366 1.70 28.99 -15.26
N TRP A 367 2.94 28.49 -15.23
CA TRP A 367 4.04 29.02 -14.40
C TRP A 367 4.30 30.54 -14.52
N LYS A 368 4.08 31.12 -15.70
CA LYS A 368 4.27 32.57 -15.96
C LYS A 368 3.10 33.41 -15.45
N GLU A 369 1.87 32.90 -15.50
CA GLU A 369 0.69 33.56 -14.95
C GLU A 369 0.74 33.53 -13.41
N ILE A 370 1.06 32.36 -12.84
CA ILE A 370 1.23 32.21 -11.39
C ILE A 370 2.36 33.13 -10.87
N LEU A 371 3.53 33.18 -11.54
CA LEU A 371 4.62 34.05 -11.13
C LEU A 371 4.25 35.55 -11.23
N ASN A 372 3.82 36.01 -12.40
CA ASN A 372 3.67 37.45 -12.67
C ASN A 372 2.36 38.04 -12.15
N ASP A 373 1.27 37.26 -12.16
CA ASP A 373 -0.07 37.76 -11.85
C ASP A 373 -0.56 37.35 -10.45
N LEU A 374 0.04 36.32 -9.83
CA LEU A 374 -0.35 35.84 -8.48
C LEU A 374 0.73 36.05 -7.41
N ILE A 375 1.97 35.58 -7.63
CA ILE A 375 3.06 35.63 -6.64
C ILE A 375 3.66 37.04 -6.53
N ILE A 376 4.14 37.63 -7.64
CA ILE A 376 4.78 38.96 -7.64
C ILE A 376 3.83 40.06 -7.11
N PRO A 377 2.51 40.06 -7.41
CA PRO A 377 1.57 41.03 -6.84
C PRO A 377 1.09 40.68 -5.43
N GLY A 378 1.55 39.59 -4.82
CA GLY A 378 1.21 39.20 -3.44
C GLY A 378 -0.22 38.66 -3.26
N LYS A 379 -0.87 38.17 -4.32
CA LYS A 379 -2.22 37.53 -4.22
C LYS A 379 -2.14 36.10 -3.68
N VAL A 380 -1.00 35.43 -3.87
CA VAL A 380 -0.71 34.08 -3.41
C VAL A 380 0.68 34.09 -2.79
N ASP A 381 0.78 33.66 -1.54
CA ASP A 381 2.07 33.42 -0.89
C ASP A 381 2.24 31.91 -0.65
N PRO A 382 3.02 31.19 -1.48
CA PRO A 382 3.13 29.74 -1.41
C PRO A 382 3.94 29.25 -0.19
N THR A 383 4.53 30.14 0.62
CA THR A 383 5.26 29.75 1.84
C THR A 383 4.36 29.09 2.89
N PHE A 384 3.04 29.28 2.81
CA PHE A 384 2.05 28.77 3.78
C PHE A 384 2.09 27.25 4.01
N MET A 385 2.58 26.47 3.04
CA MET A 385 2.66 25.01 3.08
C MET A 385 4.03 24.48 3.54
N ILE A 386 5.07 25.33 3.58
CA ILE A 386 6.41 24.90 3.98
C ILE A 386 6.42 24.76 5.50
N THR A 387 6.40 23.52 6.01
CA THR A 387 6.48 23.29 7.46
C THR A 387 7.92 23.20 7.95
N HIS A 388 8.87 22.78 7.10
CA HIS A 388 10.26 22.52 7.50
C HIS A 388 11.30 22.99 6.49
N ARG A 389 12.54 23.19 6.98
CA ARG A 389 13.74 23.39 6.15
C ARG A 389 14.91 22.56 6.70
N VAL A 390 15.62 21.86 5.81
CA VAL A 390 16.73 20.92 6.13
C VAL A 390 17.84 21.01 5.08
N ASP A 391 19.04 20.53 5.42
CA ASP A 391 20.12 20.31 4.45
C ASP A 391 19.90 19.04 3.61
N LEU A 392 20.46 19.03 2.40
CA LEU A 392 20.47 17.92 1.44
C LEU A 392 20.88 16.59 2.08
N GLU A 393 21.84 16.62 3.00
CA GLU A 393 22.36 15.48 3.74
C GLU A 393 21.30 14.70 4.54
N GLU A 394 20.22 15.35 4.97
CA GLU A 394 19.17 14.71 5.77
C GLU A 394 18.21 13.87 4.92
N PHE A 395 18.28 13.92 3.57
CA PHE A 395 17.33 13.25 2.66
C PHE A 395 16.99 11.78 3.01
N PRO A 396 17.95 10.89 3.32
CA PRO A 396 17.66 9.49 3.64
C PRO A 396 16.79 9.31 4.91
N LYS A 397 16.85 10.25 5.87
CA LYS A 397 15.94 10.29 7.03
C LYS A 397 14.64 10.99 6.65
N LEU A 398 14.75 12.09 5.89
CA LEU A 398 13.63 12.94 5.49
C LEU A 398 12.55 12.15 4.76
N TYR A 399 12.93 11.22 3.87
CA TYR A 399 11.96 10.33 3.21
C TYR A 399 11.18 9.47 4.22
N GLN A 400 11.86 8.88 5.20
CA GLN A 400 11.19 8.10 6.26
C GLN A 400 10.33 8.96 7.20
N ALA A 401 10.76 10.20 7.47
CA ALA A 401 10.00 11.18 8.24
C ALA A 401 8.75 11.66 7.47
N PHE A 402 8.87 11.90 6.16
CA PHE A 402 7.81 12.36 5.27
C PHE A 402 6.73 11.30 5.05
N ASP A 403 7.14 10.06 4.76
CA ASP A 403 6.28 8.87 4.70
C ASP A 403 5.40 8.73 5.96
N LYS A 404 5.97 9.05 7.13
CA LYS A 404 5.34 8.95 8.45
C LYS A 404 4.79 10.27 9.02
N ARG A 405 4.88 11.40 8.31
CA ARG A 405 4.51 12.77 8.76
C ARG A 405 5.13 13.18 10.11
N VAL A 406 6.33 12.70 10.44
CA VAL A 406 7.06 13.02 11.68
C VAL A 406 7.24 14.55 11.80
N GLY A 407 6.83 15.11 12.94
CA GLY A 407 6.92 16.55 13.23
C GLY A 407 5.90 17.41 12.49
N GLY A 408 4.88 16.83 11.83
CA GLY A 408 3.99 17.58 10.95
C GLY A 408 4.66 18.01 9.64
N VAL A 409 5.63 17.23 9.15
CA VAL A 409 6.25 17.48 7.85
C VAL A 409 5.24 17.20 6.71
N GLU A 410 4.99 18.20 5.86
CA GLU A 410 3.99 18.15 4.78
C GLU A 410 4.51 18.78 3.47
N LYS A 411 5.26 19.88 3.56
CA LYS A 411 6.20 20.32 2.52
C LYS A 411 7.47 20.84 3.16
N VAL A 412 8.61 20.57 2.53
CA VAL A 412 9.94 20.85 3.06
C VAL A 412 10.77 21.61 2.03
N PHE A 413 11.48 22.66 2.44
CA PHE A 413 12.52 23.26 1.61
C PHE A 413 13.84 22.56 1.92
N VAL A 414 14.36 21.77 0.99
CA VAL A 414 15.67 21.13 1.13
C VAL A 414 16.72 22.05 0.49
N GLN A 415 17.63 22.54 1.32
CA GLN A 415 18.69 23.45 0.92
C GLN A 415 19.96 22.69 0.53
N THR A 416 20.81 23.31 -0.27
CA THR A 416 22.16 22.82 -0.63
C THR A 416 23.20 23.84 -0.19
N LYS A 417 24.49 23.52 -0.38
CA LYS A 417 25.59 24.50 -0.22
C LYS A 417 25.54 25.73 -1.14
N PHE A 418 24.57 25.82 -2.06
CA PHE A 418 24.34 26.97 -2.94
C PHE A 418 23.14 27.84 -2.51
N SER A 419 22.38 27.44 -1.49
CA SER A 419 21.18 28.14 -1.05
C SER A 419 21.46 29.48 -0.36
N ASN A 420 20.57 30.45 -0.57
CA ASN A 420 20.50 31.65 0.24
C ASN A 420 19.99 31.33 1.66
N PRO A 421 20.29 32.13 2.69
CA PRO A 421 19.70 31.99 4.03
C PRO A 421 18.16 32.04 4.01
N PRO A 422 17.46 31.49 5.03
CA PRO A 422 16.00 31.49 5.09
C PRO A 422 15.38 32.88 4.95
N SER A 423 14.42 33.00 4.03
CA SER A 423 13.65 34.22 3.83
C SER A 423 12.73 34.53 5.02
N PRO A 424 12.45 35.81 5.33
CA PRO A 424 11.57 36.18 6.45
C PRO A 424 10.21 35.48 6.39
N GLY A 425 9.83 34.83 7.49
CA GLY A 425 8.58 34.07 7.61
C GLY A 425 8.65 32.62 7.11
N CYS A 426 9.75 32.19 6.51
CA CYS A 426 9.97 30.78 6.14
C CYS A 426 10.59 29.98 7.32
N PRO A 427 10.45 28.65 7.35
CA PRO A 427 11.08 27.82 8.38
C PRO A 427 12.61 27.99 8.42
N MET A 428 13.16 28.05 9.64
CA MET A 428 14.60 28.02 9.87
C MET A 428 15.16 26.62 9.61
N LEU A 429 16.47 26.55 9.38
CA LEU A 429 17.19 25.28 9.20
C LEU A 429 17.07 24.41 10.47
N SER A 430 16.75 23.13 10.27
CA SER A 430 16.57 22.11 11.32
C SER A 430 17.11 20.76 10.84
N ARG A 431 17.30 19.79 11.75
CA ARG A 431 17.59 18.40 11.40
C ARG A 431 16.38 17.51 11.68
N VAL A 432 16.24 16.44 10.91
CA VAL A 432 15.12 15.48 11.04
C VAL A 432 15.16 14.74 12.38
N ASP A 433 16.35 14.57 12.97
CA ASP A 433 16.52 14.00 14.32
C ASP A 433 15.88 14.88 15.41
N ASP A 434 15.84 16.21 15.21
CA ASP A 434 15.34 17.16 16.19
C ASP A 434 13.80 17.10 16.26
N TRP A 435 13.13 16.79 15.15
CA TRP A 435 11.66 16.78 15.01
C TRP A 435 10.97 15.75 15.88
N ALA A 436 11.66 14.66 16.27
CA ALA A 436 11.12 13.68 17.20
C ALA A 436 10.84 14.29 18.59
N HIS A 437 11.54 15.37 18.97
CA HIS A 437 11.37 16.03 20.26
C HIS A 437 10.14 16.96 20.30
N SER A 438 9.72 17.56 19.18
CA SER A 438 8.48 18.37 19.18
C SER A 438 7.24 17.51 19.35
N ILE A 439 7.20 16.33 18.72
CA ILE A 439 6.14 15.35 18.98
C ILE A 439 6.19 14.87 20.44
N ALA A 440 7.39 14.68 21.01
CA ALA A 440 7.53 14.30 22.42
C ALA A 440 7.08 15.38 23.43
N GLU A 441 6.67 16.57 22.98
CA GLU A 441 5.95 17.58 23.79
C GLU A 441 4.50 17.82 23.30
N GLU A 442 4.22 17.77 21.99
CA GLU A 442 2.86 17.97 21.44
C GLU A 442 1.97 16.72 21.46
N MET A 443 2.49 15.52 21.14
CA MET A 443 1.80 14.29 21.57
C MET A 443 1.76 14.25 23.08
N TYR A 444 2.80 14.66 23.81
CA TYR A 444 2.68 14.75 25.27
C TYR A 444 1.59 15.71 25.72
N LEU A 445 1.14 16.69 24.94
CA LEU A 445 -0.02 17.54 25.27
C LEU A 445 -1.36 16.98 24.78
N TYR A 446 -1.41 16.36 23.60
CA TYR A 446 -2.61 15.72 23.08
C TYR A 446 -2.91 14.41 23.82
N ASP A 447 -1.90 13.57 24.03
CA ASP A 447 -1.91 12.48 25.00
C ASP A 447 -2.18 13.05 26.40
N ILE A 448 -1.52 14.08 26.96
CA ILE A 448 -1.93 14.56 28.32
C ILE A 448 -3.40 14.98 28.37
N LEU A 449 -4.03 15.45 27.29
CA LEU A 449 -5.46 15.76 27.27
C LEU A 449 -6.35 14.51 27.11
N GLU A 450 -6.07 13.58 26.19
CA GLU A 450 -6.82 12.31 26.08
C GLU A 450 -6.53 11.36 27.25
N PHE A 451 -5.28 11.22 27.67
CA PHE A 451 -4.77 10.46 28.82
C PHE A 451 -5.16 11.09 30.17
N HIS A 452 -5.42 12.40 30.30
CA HIS A 452 -6.17 12.91 31.49
C HIS A 452 -7.67 12.61 31.43
N MET A 453 -8.24 12.37 30.23
CA MET A 453 -9.61 11.89 30.08
C MET A 453 -9.75 10.36 30.21
N TYR A 454 -8.68 9.58 29.97
CA TYR A 454 -8.72 8.11 29.92
C TYR A 454 -7.81 7.38 30.90
N HIS A 455 -6.61 7.87 31.20
CA HIS A 455 -5.60 7.12 31.95
C HIS A 455 -4.82 7.96 32.97
N SER A 456 -5.43 8.12 34.15
CA SER A 456 -4.69 8.39 35.39
C SER A 456 -3.84 7.19 35.88
N GLU A 457 -3.56 6.21 35.03
CA GLU A 457 -2.89 4.94 35.33
C GLU A 457 -1.97 4.52 34.17
N LEU A 458 -0.84 3.87 34.50
CA LEU A 458 0.03 3.13 33.56
C LEU A 458 0.89 3.95 32.57
N PHE A 459 1.69 4.88 33.08
CA PHE A 459 3.02 5.11 32.49
C PHE A 459 4.03 4.10 33.06
N SER A 460 4.84 3.45 32.22
CA SER A 460 6.30 3.70 32.17
C SER A 460 7.12 2.65 31.39
N ARG A 461 8.14 3.16 30.66
CA ARG A 461 9.33 2.47 30.10
C ARG A 461 9.13 1.54 28.89
N VAL A 462 10.05 1.47 27.90
CA VAL A 462 10.93 2.43 27.18
C VAL A 462 11.72 1.61 26.13
N GLU A 463 12.08 2.27 25.02
CA GLU A 463 13.14 2.01 24.00
C GLU A 463 14.27 0.97 24.31
N LYS A 464 15.09 0.39 23.39
CA LYS A 464 15.65 0.72 22.03
C LYS A 464 16.39 -0.59 21.52
N VAL A 465 17.07 -0.81 20.38
CA VAL A 465 17.54 -0.10 19.15
C VAL A 465 17.96 -1.14 18.03
N GLU A 466 18.35 -0.70 16.82
CA GLU A 466 19.21 -1.31 15.72
C GLU A 466 19.30 -2.85 15.47
N LYS A 467 19.15 -3.41 14.24
CA LYS A 467 19.77 -3.22 12.88
C LYS A 467 21.17 -3.85 12.66
N LEU A 468 21.32 -4.73 11.64
CA LEU A 468 22.32 -4.77 10.51
C LEU A 468 22.34 -6.17 9.78
N PRO A 469 22.89 -6.34 8.54
CA PRO A 469 22.20 -7.19 7.53
C PRO A 469 23.03 -8.11 6.56
N VAL A 470 22.33 -9.12 5.99
CA VAL A 470 22.28 -9.58 4.56
C VAL A 470 23.55 -9.82 3.72
N HIS A 471 23.68 -11.02 3.08
CA HIS A 471 24.01 -11.13 1.63
C HIS A 471 23.85 -12.51 0.89
N GLN A 472 23.15 -12.47 -0.27
CA GLN A 472 23.32 -13.25 -1.54
C GLN A 472 23.16 -14.81 -1.55
N CYS A 473 22.86 -15.51 -2.67
CA CYS A 473 22.80 -15.14 -4.12
C CYS A 473 21.67 -15.84 -4.93
N LYS A 474 21.75 -15.90 -6.28
CA LYS A 474 20.61 -16.08 -7.24
C LYS A 474 20.87 -16.99 -8.47
N MET A 475 19.75 -17.34 -9.16
CA MET A 475 19.53 -17.47 -10.63
C MET A 475 19.89 -18.75 -11.43
N LYS A 476 18.85 -19.34 -12.08
CA LYS A 476 18.75 -19.99 -13.43
C LYS A 476 17.46 -20.86 -13.49
N VAL A 477 16.73 -21.18 -14.58
CA VAL A 477 16.68 -20.88 -16.05
C VAL A 477 15.18 -20.78 -16.40
N LEU A 478 14.58 -19.92 -17.25
CA LEU A 478 15.01 -18.87 -18.20
C LEU A 478 15.51 -19.34 -19.61
N SER A 479 14.66 -19.98 -20.42
CA SER A 479 15.02 -20.41 -21.79
C SER A 479 13.93 -20.35 -22.90
N ASN A 480 12.62 -20.40 -22.60
CA ASN A 480 11.60 -20.79 -23.60
C ASN A 480 10.77 -19.63 -24.21
N ILE A 481 11.33 -18.42 -24.33
CA ILE A 481 10.61 -17.22 -24.82
C ILE A 481 10.22 -17.26 -26.31
N LEU A 482 10.80 -18.15 -27.11
CA LEU A 482 11.03 -17.91 -28.55
C LEU A 482 10.14 -18.68 -29.56
N ALA A 483 9.08 -19.36 -29.12
CA ALA A 483 8.34 -20.30 -29.97
C ALA A 483 7.37 -19.65 -30.99
N THR A 484 6.38 -18.85 -30.55
CA THR A 484 5.17 -18.61 -31.38
C THR A 484 4.61 -17.18 -31.33
N VAL A 485 5.47 -16.16 -31.50
CA VAL A 485 5.01 -14.79 -31.87
C VAL A 485 4.69 -14.70 -33.39
N ALA A 486 5.13 -15.67 -34.19
CA ALA A 486 5.07 -15.63 -35.65
C ALA A 486 4.15 -16.71 -36.25
N LEU A 487 2.89 -16.35 -36.53
CA LEU A 487 1.95 -16.87 -37.56
C LEU A 487 0.50 -16.54 -37.14
N ALA A 488 -0.26 -15.64 -37.77
CA ALA A 488 0.06 -14.67 -38.82
C ALA A 488 -0.89 -13.44 -38.72
N LEU A 489 -0.50 -12.30 -39.28
CA LEU A 489 -1.21 -11.03 -39.19
C LEU A 489 -2.29 -10.83 -40.30
N THR A 490 -3.15 -9.82 -40.06
CA THR A 490 -3.98 -9.05 -41.03
C THR A 490 -5.40 -9.60 -41.34
N PRO A 491 -6.31 -8.84 -42.00
CA PRO A 491 -7.28 -8.03 -41.23
C PRO A 491 -8.74 -8.08 -41.78
N VAL A 492 -9.71 -7.48 -41.06
CA VAL A 492 -10.89 -6.79 -41.64
C VAL A 492 -11.66 -6.06 -40.54
N ALA A 493 -12.33 -4.94 -40.88
CA ALA A 493 -13.12 -4.15 -39.94
C ALA A 493 -14.61 -4.54 -39.93
N GLY A 494 -15.23 -4.45 -38.75
CA GLY A 494 -16.66 -4.16 -38.59
C GLY A 494 -17.65 -5.33 -38.71
N LYS A 495 -18.08 -5.86 -37.56
CA LYS A 495 -19.41 -6.47 -37.33
C LYS A 495 -19.65 -6.73 -35.84
N ALA A 496 -20.89 -6.61 -35.37
CA ALA A 496 -21.26 -6.93 -33.99
C ALA A 496 -21.01 -8.41 -33.62
N GLU A 497 -20.94 -9.29 -34.63
CA GLU A 497 -20.55 -10.70 -34.50
C GLU A 497 -19.15 -10.88 -33.90
N VAL A 498 -18.22 -9.92 -34.09
CA VAL A 498 -16.88 -9.96 -33.48
C VAL A 498 -16.96 -9.71 -31.98
N GLY A 499 -17.83 -8.81 -31.52
CA GLY A 499 -18.06 -8.58 -30.09
C GLY A 499 -18.64 -9.81 -29.40
N ALA A 500 -19.60 -10.49 -30.03
CA ALA A 500 -20.15 -11.75 -29.54
C ALA A 500 -19.12 -12.90 -29.59
N ALA A 501 -18.23 -12.91 -30.60
CA ALA A 501 -17.14 -13.89 -30.68
C ALA A 501 -16.04 -13.64 -29.64
N ILE A 502 -15.76 -12.38 -29.29
CA ILE A 502 -14.86 -12.00 -28.18
C ILE A 502 -15.51 -12.35 -26.84
N ASP A 503 -16.75 -11.97 -26.57
CA ASP A 503 -17.45 -12.32 -25.32
C ASP A 503 -17.62 -13.84 -25.15
N PHE A 504 -17.82 -14.58 -26.25
CA PHE A 504 -17.76 -16.05 -26.24
C PHE A 504 -16.34 -16.59 -26.02
N ALA A 505 -15.33 -16.00 -26.67
CA ALA A 505 -13.93 -16.41 -26.50
C ALA A 505 -13.41 -16.10 -25.09
N GLU A 506 -13.74 -14.95 -24.50
CA GLU A 506 -13.40 -14.57 -23.12
C GLU A 506 -14.09 -15.49 -22.13
N ARG A 507 -15.38 -15.80 -22.28
CA ARG A 507 -16.07 -16.80 -21.43
C ARG A 507 -15.56 -18.23 -21.62
N THR A 508 -15.01 -18.56 -22.79
CA THR A 508 -14.44 -19.89 -23.08
C THR A 508 -12.98 -20.00 -22.65
N LEU A 509 -12.20 -18.93 -22.76
CA LEU A 509 -10.81 -18.82 -22.31
C LEU A 509 -10.74 -18.65 -20.79
N ALA A 510 -11.60 -17.84 -20.18
CA ALA A 510 -11.76 -17.82 -18.72
C ALA A 510 -12.03 -19.24 -18.22
N ARG A 511 -12.99 -19.97 -18.81
CA ARG A 511 -13.22 -21.40 -18.50
C ARG A 511 -12.10 -22.39 -18.88
N GLN A 512 -11.04 -21.94 -19.54
CA GLN A 512 -9.82 -22.72 -19.82
C GLN A 512 -8.61 -22.28 -18.97
N TRP A 513 -8.72 -21.17 -18.24
CA TRP A 513 -7.67 -20.56 -17.43
C TRP A 513 -8.05 -20.50 -15.94
N GLU A 514 -9.35 -20.50 -15.62
CA GLU A 514 -9.91 -20.79 -14.30
C GLU A 514 -9.62 -22.25 -13.94
N TYR A 515 -8.72 -22.47 -12.99
CA TYR A 515 -8.63 -23.76 -12.32
C TYR A 515 -9.82 -23.91 -11.35
N PRO A 516 -10.52 -25.06 -11.30
CA PRO A 516 -11.58 -25.27 -10.31
C PRO A 516 -11.12 -25.05 -8.86
N THR A 517 -9.86 -25.41 -8.57
CA THR A 517 -9.16 -25.32 -7.27
C THR A 517 -8.37 -24.01 -7.07
N GLN A 518 -8.67 -22.96 -7.86
CA GLN A 518 -7.81 -21.77 -7.91
C GLN A 518 -7.79 -20.92 -6.62
N PHE A 519 -8.70 -21.14 -5.66
CA PHE A 519 -8.90 -20.23 -4.52
C PHE A 519 -7.65 -20.08 -3.65
N LEU A 520 -6.86 -21.14 -3.46
CA LEU A 520 -5.62 -21.14 -2.67
C LEU A 520 -4.42 -21.74 -3.42
N GLN A 521 -4.49 -21.81 -4.76
CA GLN A 521 -3.54 -22.49 -5.67
C GLN A 521 -2.05 -22.07 -5.58
N ASN A 522 -1.74 -20.94 -4.95
CA ASN A 522 -0.35 -20.47 -4.80
C ASN A 522 0.03 -20.16 -3.34
N ILE A 523 -0.78 -20.60 -2.37
CA ILE A 523 -0.57 -20.29 -0.95
C ILE A 523 -0.07 -21.55 -0.23
N PRO A 524 1.21 -21.61 0.16
CA PRO A 524 1.72 -22.73 0.95
C PRO A 524 1.09 -22.71 2.35
N PRO A 525 0.57 -23.85 2.85
CA PRO A 525 0.17 -23.94 4.24
C PRO A 525 1.39 -23.77 5.15
N LYS A 526 1.14 -23.21 6.32
CA LYS A 526 2.12 -22.94 7.37
C LYS A 526 1.61 -23.52 8.67
N MET A 527 2.56 -23.95 9.49
CA MET A 527 2.32 -24.56 10.79
C MET A 527 1.96 -23.50 11.85
N ILE A 528 1.00 -22.64 11.53
CA ILE A 528 0.51 -21.52 12.33
C ILE A 528 -0.90 -21.88 12.82
N HIS A 529 -1.17 -21.55 14.08
CA HIS A 529 -2.49 -21.60 14.71
C HIS A 529 -2.93 -20.20 15.13
N SER A 530 -4.20 -19.83 14.94
CA SER A 530 -4.69 -18.48 15.21
C SER A 530 -6.15 -18.42 15.67
N HIS A 531 -6.50 -17.41 16.47
CA HIS A 531 -7.89 -17.08 16.79
C HIS A 531 -8.57 -16.28 15.66
N ASN A 532 -7.80 -15.82 14.66
CA ASN A 532 -8.29 -15.10 13.49
C ASN A 532 -8.21 -16.00 12.25
N ASP A 533 -9.33 -16.20 11.54
CA ASP A 533 -9.29 -16.83 10.22
C ASP A 533 -8.63 -15.89 9.19
N SER A 534 -7.57 -16.38 8.55
CA SER A 534 -7.00 -15.78 7.35
C SER A 534 -6.17 -16.82 6.59
N LEU A 535 -6.84 -17.81 6.01
CA LEU A 535 -6.25 -18.83 5.10
C LEU A 535 -5.29 -18.23 4.04
N SER A 536 -5.50 -16.98 3.63
CA SER A 536 -4.63 -16.19 2.74
C SER A 536 -3.17 -16.03 3.19
N TYR A 537 -2.85 -16.19 4.47
CA TYR A 537 -1.46 -16.20 4.97
C TYR A 537 -0.83 -17.61 4.98
N GLY A 538 -1.62 -18.65 4.69
CA GLY A 538 -1.26 -20.06 4.81
C GLY A 538 -1.66 -20.70 6.15
N VAL A 539 -2.45 -20.04 6.99
CA VAL A 539 -2.81 -20.56 8.33
C VAL A 539 -3.57 -21.90 8.20
N ALA A 540 -3.01 -22.98 8.75
CA ALA A 540 -3.58 -24.32 8.65
C ALA A 540 -4.20 -24.87 9.96
N SER A 541 -4.28 -24.03 11.00
CA SER A 541 -5.06 -24.31 12.22
C SER A 541 -5.75 -23.04 12.72
N VAL A 542 -7.04 -23.11 13.03
CA VAL A 542 -7.86 -21.95 13.47
C VAL A 542 -8.69 -22.30 14.71
N GLU A 543 -8.89 -21.34 15.61
CA GLU A 543 -9.72 -21.48 16.81
C GLU A 543 -11.09 -20.77 16.68
N ALA A 544 -12.10 -21.33 17.35
CA ALA A 544 -13.43 -20.74 17.55
C ALA A 544 -13.78 -20.75 19.05
N ASP A 545 -13.80 -19.57 19.68
CA ASP A 545 -14.26 -19.35 21.06
C ASP A 545 -15.80 -19.51 21.17
N VAL A 546 -16.29 -20.73 21.45
CA VAL A 546 -17.71 -21.08 21.34
C VAL A 546 -18.47 -20.99 22.67
N TRP A 547 -19.62 -20.29 22.64
CA TRP A 547 -20.58 -20.18 23.73
C TRP A 547 -21.94 -20.76 23.29
N GLN A 548 -22.44 -21.78 23.98
CA GLN A 548 -23.82 -22.23 23.82
C GLN A 548 -24.76 -21.29 24.59
N ILE A 549 -25.70 -20.65 23.90
CA ILE A 549 -26.77 -19.86 24.52
C ILE A 549 -28.09 -20.22 23.84
N ASN A 550 -29.03 -20.77 24.63
CA ASN A 550 -30.37 -21.17 24.17
C ASN A 550 -30.36 -22.08 22.93
N GLY A 551 -29.39 -23.00 22.83
CA GLY A 551 -29.23 -23.93 21.71
C GLY A 551 -28.53 -23.33 20.48
N THR A 552 -28.13 -22.06 20.51
CA THR A 552 -27.30 -21.45 19.46
C THR A 552 -25.84 -21.41 19.89
N LEU A 553 -24.91 -21.73 18.99
CA LEU A 553 -23.47 -21.63 19.23
C LEU A 553 -22.92 -20.30 18.71
N TYR A 554 -22.68 -19.34 19.60
CA TYR A 554 -22.11 -18.03 19.29
C TYR A 554 -20.58 -18.06 19.40
N VAL A 555 -19.87 -17.23 18.61
CA VAL A 555 -18.40 -17.15 18.60
C VAL A 555 -17.88 -15.76 18.95
N GLY A 556 -17.08 -15.71 20.01
CA GLY A 556 -16.34 -14.52 20.42
C GLY A 556 -15.57 -14.72 21.72
N HIS A 557 -14.41 -14.08 21.84
CA HIS A 557 -13.46 -14.32 22.93
C HIS A 557 -14.01 -14.11 24.35
N GLN A 558 -14.98 -13.21 24.50
CA GLN A 558 -15.68 -12.94 25.76
C GLN A 558 -17.17 -12.70 25.49
N PRO A 559 -18.07 -12.83 26.49
CA PRO A 559 -19.52 -12.63 26.30
C PRO A 559 -19.91 -11.26 25.72
N ALA A 560 -19.10 -10.23 25.97
CA ALA A 560 -19.31 -8.88 25.43
C ALA A 560 -19.02 -8.77 23.91
N SER A 561 -18.36 -9.76 23.32
CA SER A 561 -18.04 -9.82 21.88
C SER A 561 -19.06 -10.62 21.06
N LEU A 562 -20.11 -11.14 21.69
CA LEU A 562 -21.13 -11.97 21.04
C LEU A 562 -22.21 -11.09 20.39
N THR A 563 -22.58 -11.43 19.16
CA THR A 563 -23.66 -10.76 18.40
C THR A 563 -24.53 -11.82 17.71
N PRO A 564 -25.82 -11.52 17.40
CA PRO A 564 -26.74 -12.49 16.80
C PRO A 564 -26.18 -13.21 15.55
N ASP A 565 -25.45 -12.48 14.70
CA ASP A 565 -24.94 -12.98 13.43
C ASP A 565 -23.59 -13.73 13.53
N ARG A 566 -22.94 -13.73 14.70
CA ARG A 566 -21.64 -14.39 14.93
C ARG A 566 -21.83 -15.78 15.51
N THR A 567 -22.25 -16.73 14.67
CA THR A 567 -22.39 -18.14 15.06
C THR A 567 -21.28 -19.02 14.49
N LEU A 568 -21.07 -20.20 15.10
CA LEU A 568 -20.12 -21.20 14.59
C LEU A 568 -20.45 -21.61 13.15
N ASP A 569 -21.75 -21.74 12.83
CA ASP A 569 -22.22 -22.07 11.50
C ASP A 569 -21.87 -20.98 10.47
N ALA A 570 -22.22 -19.73 10.76
CA ALA A 570 -22.04 -18.61 9.85
C ALA A 570 -20.56 -18.24 9.62
N LEU A 571 -19.70 -18.41 10.64
CA LEU A 571 -18.30 -18.01 10.59
C LEU A 571 -17.32 -19.13 10.19
N TYR A 572 -17.65 -20.40 10.44
CA TYR A 572 -16.74 -21.53 10.18
C TYR A 572 -17.38 -22.61 9.31
N ILE A 573 -18.55 -23.15 9.68
CA ILE A 573 -19.11 -24.33 8.97
C ILE A 573 -19.47 -24.01 7.52
N GLN A 574 -20.29 -22.97 7.28
CA GLN A 574 -20.73 -22.62 5.93
C GLN A 574 -19.58 -22.09 5.04
N PRO A 575 -18.64 -21.25 5.54
CA PRO A 575 -17.44 -20.89 4.79
C PRO A 575 -16.57 -22.11 4.41
N LEU A 576 -16.27 -23.00 5.35
CA LEU A 576 -15.45 -24.19 5.08
C LEU A 576 -16.14 -25.15 4.11
N LEU A 577 -17.44 -25.43 4.28
CA LEU A 577 -18.21 -26.26 3.36
C LEU A 577 -18.17 -25.69 1.92
N LYS A 578 -18.31 -24.37 1.78
CA LYS A 578 -18.27 -23.66 0.50
C LYS A 578 -16.87 -23.64 -0.15
N ILE A 579 -15.79 -23.63 0.63
CA ILE A 579 -14.42 -23.80 0.12
C ILE A 579 -14.23 -25.25 -0.35
N MET A 580 -14.57 -26.23 0.48
CA MET A 580 -14.41 -27.65 0.14
C MET A 580 -15.23 -28.06 -1.10
N GLN A 581 -16.43 -27.52 -1.30
CA GLN A 581 -17.22 -27.71 -2.52
C GLN A 581 -16.59 -27.12 -3.80
N LYS A 582 -15.67 -26.13 -3.68
CA LYS A 582 -14.90 -25.60 -4.80
C LYS A 582 -13.65 -26.43 -5.08
N GLU A 583 -12.90 -26.76 -4.04
CA GLU A 583 -11.70 -27.59 -4.15
C GLU A 583 -12.00 -29.04 -4.61
N ASN A 584 -13.27 -29.45 -4.49
CA ASN A 584 -13.78 -30.77 -4.85
C ASN A 584 -14.94 -30.68 -5.86
N PRO A 585 -14.71 -30.19 -7.09
CA PRO A 585 -15.75 -30.15 -8.11
C PRO A 585 -16.25 -31.57 -8.41
N GLN A 586 -17.53 -31.70 -8.78
CA GLN A 586 -18.14 -32.98 -9.14
C GLN A 586 -18.51 -32.95 -10.63
N ASP A 587 -17.60 -33.45 -11.46
CA ASP A 587 -17.73 -33.41 -12.93
C ASP A 587 -17.23 -34.70 -13.60
N VAL A 588 -17.09 -34.67 -14.93
CA VAL A 588 -16.71 -35.83 -15.76
C VAL A 588 -15.25 -36.28 -15.58
N PHE A 589 -14.41 -35.47 -14.94
CA PHE A 589 -13.02 -35.78 -14.64
C PHE A 589 -12.90 -36.36 -13.23
N THR A 590 -13.58 -35.75 -12.24
CA THR A 590 -13.51 -36.15 -10.82
C THR A 590 -14.43 -37.31 -10.42
N VAL A 591 -15.27 -37.81 -11.34
CA VAL A 591 -16.25 -38.90 -11.10
C VAL A 591 -15.68 -40.21 -10.53
N ASN A 592 -14.36 -40.40 -10.54
CA ASN A 592 -13.69 -41.58 -9.96
C ASN A 592 -12.81 -41.25 -8.74
N ASP A 593 -12.75 -39.99 -8.29
CA ASP A 593 -11.89 -39.58 -7.19
C ASP A 593 -12.48 -40.03 -5.85
N THR A 594 -11.71 -40.80 -5.10
CA THR A 594 -12.14 -41.44 -3.83
C THR A 594 -11.63 -40.73 -2.57
N LYS A 595 -10.89 -39.64 -2.75
CA LYS A 595 -10.38 -38.79 -1.66
C LYS A 595 -10.58 -37.31 -2.03
N PRO A 596 -11.11 -36.47 -1.12
CA PRO A 596 -11.21 -35.03 -1.36
C PRO A 596 -9.87 -34.29 -1.23
N ASN A 597 -9.70 -33.24 -2.03
CA ASN A 597 -8.68 -32.21 -1.90
C ASN A 597 -8.93 -31.35 -0.65
N GLY A 598 -7.86 -31.12 0.11
CA GLY A 598 -7.82 -30.20 1.24
C GLY A 598 -7.81 -28.72 0.85
N VAL A 599 -7.70 -27.87 1.87
CA VAL A 599 -7.88 -26.40 1.75
C VAL A 599 -6.80 -25.75 0.86
N PHE A 600 -5.63 -26.35 0.75
CA PHE A 600 -4.51 -25.81 -0.03
C PHE A 600 -4.19 -26.77 -1.19
N ASP A 601 -4.51 -26.38 -2.43
CA ASP A 601 -4.27 -27.15 -3.67
C ASP A 601 -2.84 -27.72 -3.75
N ILE A 602 -1.82 -26.93 -3.41
CA ILE A 602 -0.40 -27.37 -3.44
C ILE A 602 -0.01 -28.35 -2.33
N ALA A 603 -0.93 -28.66 -1.42
CA ALA A 603 -0.76 -29.53 -0.27
C ALA A 603 -2.10 -30.23 0.07
N SER A 604 -2.81 -30.72 -0.95
CA SER A 604 -4.19 -31.21 -0.84
C SER A 604 -4.40 -32.38 0.14
N ASP A 605 -3.32 -33.07 0.53
CA ASP A 605 -3.32 -34.11 1.57
C ASP A 605 -3.33 -33.57 3.01
N MET A 606 -3.10 -32.27 3.23
CA MET A 606 -2.97 -31.65 4.55
C MET A 606 -4.33 -31.20 5.13
N PRO A 607 -4.76 -31.73 6.29
CA PRO A 607 -5.99 -31.28 6.93
C PRO A 607 -5.86 -29.88 7.51
N LEU A 608 -6.89 -29.06 7.35
CA LEU A 608 -7.11 -27.90 8.20
C LEU A 608 -7.52 -28.39 9.59
N GLN A 609 -6.90 -27.86 10.64
CA GLN A 609 -7.36 -28.07 12.01
C GLN A 609 -8.38 -26.98 12.40
N LEU A 610 -9.58 -27.40 12.79
CA LEU A 610 -10.58 -26.53 13.40
C LEU A 610 -10.63 -26.84 14.90
N LEU A 611 -10.16 -25.91 15.72
CA LEU A 611 -10.22 -26.02 17.17
C LEU A 611 -11.46 -25.28 17.69
N ILE A 612 -12.29 -25.96 18.48
CA ILE A 612 -13.48 -25.39 19.11
C ILE A 612 -13.20 -25.33 20.61
N ASP A 613 -12.95 -24.13 21.13
CA ASP A 613 -12.75 -23.92 22.55
C ASP A 613 -14.10 -23.65 23.22
N VAL A 614 -14.55 -24.56 24.08
CA VAL A 614 -15.89 -24.53 24.64
C VAL A 614 -15.90 -23.71 25.93
N LYS A 615 -16.47 -22.50 25.89
CA LYS A 615 -16.51 -21.56 27.01
C LYS A 615 -17.67 -21.81 27.99
N THR A 616 -18.74 -22.46 27.54
CA THR A 616 -19.92 -22.86 28.34
C THR A 616 -19.77 -24.29 28.89
N ASP A 617 -20.80 -24.88 29.50
CA ASP A 617 -20.75 -26.30 29.89
C ASP A 617 -20.59 -27.18 28.64
N GLY A 618 -19.59 -28.08 28.67
CA GLY A 618 -19.26 -28.92 27.52
C GLY A 618 -20.24 -30.08 27.28
N VAL A 619 -20.88 -30.60 28.34
CA VAL A 619 -21.86 -31.69 28.22
C VAL A 619 -23.16 -31.14 27.64
N GLU A 620 -23.56 -29.92 27.99
CA GLU A 620 -24.69 -29.22 27.39
C GLU A 620 -24.39 -28.70 25.97
N ALA A 621 -23.15 -28.30 25.68
CA ALA A 621 -22.76 -27.79 24.36
C ALA A 621 -22.51 -28.89 23.29
N LEU A 622 -21.97 -30.05 23.68
CA LEU A 622 -21.55 -31.10 22.73
C LEU A 622 -22.64 -31.53 21.74
N PRO A 623 -23.93 -31.74 22.11
CA PRO A 623 -24.97 -32.11 21.14
C PRO A 623 -25.13 -31.09 20.01
N PHE A 624 -25.10 -29.79 20.33
CA PHE A 624 -25.21 -28.70 19.37
C PHE A 624 -23.95 -28.56 18.51
N ILE A 625 -22.77 -28.86 19.06
CA ILE A 625 -21.51 -28.90 18.29
C ILE A 625 -21.56 -30.04 17.27
N LEU A 626 -22.02 -31.22 17.68
CA LEU A 626 -22.17 -32.37 16.79
C LEU A 626 -23.23 -32.12 15.71
N GLU A 627 -24.32 -31.41 16.03
CA GLU A 627 -25.32 -30.96 15.06
C GLU A 627 -24.74 -29.94 14.06
N ALA A 628 -24.03 -28.91 14.53
CA ALA A 628 -23.36 -27.91 13.68
C ALA A 628 -22.30 -28.52 12.74
N LEU A 629 -21.66 -29.63 13.15
CA LEU A 629 -20.71 -30.37 12.32
C LEU A 629 -21.37 -31.28 11.26
N GLN A 630 -22.69 -31.49 11.31
CA GLN A 630 -23.41 -32.41 10.40
C GLN A 630 -23.20 -32.12 8.91
N PRO A 631 -23.20 -30.86 8.40
CA PRO A 631 -22.99 -30.61 6.97
C PRO A 631 -21.62 -31.04 6.44
N LEU A 632 -20.56 -30.91 7.27
CA LEU A 632 -19.21 -31.35 6.92
C LEU A 632 -19.06 -32.88 7.05
N ARG A 633 -19.78 -33.49 8.02
CA ARG A 633 -19.87 -34.94 8.21
C ARG A 633 -20.53 -35.62 7.01
N GLU A 634 -21.69 -35.11 6.57
CA GLU A 634 -22.44 -35.65 5.42
C GLU A 634 -21.67 -35.52 4.11
N ALA A 635 -20.87 -34.46 3.95
CA ALA A 635 -19.98 -34.27 2.81
C ALA A 635 -18.67 -35.08 2.88
N GLY A 636 -18.42 -35.83 3.96
CA GLY A 636 -17.21 -36.65 4.14
C GLY A 636 -15.91 -35.87 4.43
N TYR A 637 -16.01 -34.58 4.73
CA TYR A 637 -14.87 -33.68 4.90
C TYR A 637 -14.19 -33.77 6.28
N LEU A 638 -14.81 -34.46 7.26
CA LEU A 638 -14.26 -34.62 8.60
C LEU A 638 -13.36 -35.85 8.74
N THR A 639 -12.20 -35.69 9.37
CA THR A 639 -11.41 -36.80 9.93
C THR A 639 -12.29 -37.60 10.90
N THR A 640 -12.28 -38.93 10.78
CA THR A 640 -13.14 -39.81 11.58
C THR A 640 -12.36 -40.96 12.20
N PHE A 641 -12.74 -41.40 13.39
CA PHE A 641 -12.28 -42.64 14.02
C PHE A 641 -13.45 -43.59 14.27
N ALA A 642 -13.37 -44.79 13.69
CA ALA A 642 -14.38 -45.84 13.85
C ALA A 642 -13.74 -47.22 13.70
N HIS A 643 -14.26 -48.22 14.43
CA HIS A 643 -13.82 -49.62 14.32
C HIS A 643 -12.30 -49.85 14.51
N GLY A 644 -11.61 -48.95 15.22
CA GLY A 644 -10.15 -48.99 15.42
C GLY A 644 -9.32 -48.33 14.31
N VAL A 645 -9.96 -47.76 13.29
CA VAL A 645 -9.31 -47.09 12.16
C VAL A 645 -9.50 -45.57 12.27
N LEU A 646 -8.40 -44.82 12.15
CA LEU A 646 -8.42 -43.37 11.95
C LEU A 646 -8.37 -43.08 10.44
N ASN A 647 -9.44 -42.48 9.90
CA ASN A 647 -9.52 -42.02 8.52
C ASN A 647 -9.35 -40.49 8.50
N VAL A 648 -8.21 -40.02 8.01
CA VAL A 648 -7.89 -38.58 7.97
C VAL A 648 -8.49 -37.96 6.71
N SER A 649 -9.35 -36.96 6.91
CA SER A 649 -9.95 -36.14 5.86
C SER A 649 -9.51 -34.68 5.99
N VAL A 650 -10.08 -33.82 5.16
CA VAL A 650 -9.61 -32.45 4.88
C VAL A 650 -9.80 -31.46 6.02
N ILE A 651 -10.68 -31.75 6.97
CA ILE A 651 -10.87 -30.98 8.21
C ILE A 651 -10.75 -31.93 9.41
N THR A 652 -9.94 -31.57 10.40
CA THR A 652 -9.81 -32.31 11.66
C THR A 652 -10.28 -31.42 12.81
N VAL A 653 -11.43 -31.74 13.41
CA VAL A 653 -12.05 -30.91 14.46
C VAL A 653 -11.61 -31.38 15.83
N VAL A 654 -11.15 -30.47 16.67
CA VAL A 654 -10.68 -30.74 18.03
C VAL A 654 -11.45 -29.84 19.00
N GLY A 655 -11.86 -30.39 20.14
CA GLY A 655 -12.44 -29.65 21.26
C GLY A 655 -11.39 -29.31 22.31
N SER A 656 -11.37 -28.05 22.76
CA SER A 656 -10.61 -27.57 23.91
C SER A 656 -11.54 -26.89 24.92
N GLY A 657 -10.99 -26.19 25.91
CA GLY A 657 -11.77 -25.52 26.96
C GLY A 657 -12.53 -26.53 27.82
N ASN A 658 -13.82 -26.29 28.08
CA ASN A 658 -14.67 -27.16 28.89
C ASN A 658 -15.11 -28.46 28.15
N SER A 659 -14.44 -28.87 27.08
CA SER A 659 -14.81 -30.04 26.27
C SER A 659 -14.94 -31.33 27.11
N PRO A 660 -15.99 -32.15 26.92
CA PRO A 660 -16.27 -33.29 27.81
C PRO A 660 -15.56 -34.58 27.36
N LEU A 661 -14.37 -34.84 27.92
CA LEU A 661 -13.46 -35.94 27.53
C LEU A 661 -14.11 -37.34 27.43
N GLU A 662 -14.93 -37.73 28.42
CA GLU A 662 -15.54 -39.08 28.45
C GLU A 662 -16.56 -39.25 27.31
N GLN A 663 -17.43 -38.26 27.14
CA GLN A 663 -18.44 -38.20 26.09
C GLN A 663 -17.80 -38.16 24.70
N ILE A 664 -16.72 -37.38 24.53
CA ILE A 664 -15.93 -37.33 23.30
C ILE A 664 -15.26 -38.68 23.01
N GLY A 665 -14.66 -39.31 24.03
CA GLY A 665 -14.04 -40.63 23.91
C GLY A 665 -15.04 -41.74 23.51
N ALA A 666 -16.31 -41.59 23.91
CA ALA A 666 -17.40 -42.52 23.61
C ALA A 666 -18.06 -42.34 22.23
N LEU A 667 -17.74 -41.29 21.46
CA LEU A 667 -18.30 -41.08 20.12
C LEU A 667 -17.90 -42.21 19.15
N SER A 668 -18.85 -42.66 18.33
CA SER A 668 -18.64 -43.69 17.30
C SER A 668 -19.65 -43.54 16.15
N PRO A 669 -19.24 -43.12 14.95
CA PRO A 669 -17.90 -42.61 14.62
C PRO A 669 -17.56 -41.35 15.45
N ARG A 670 -16.29 -41.19 15.82
CA ARG A 670 -15.77 -39.94 16.41
C ARG A 670 -15.20 -39.06 15.32
N ASP A 671 -15.71 -37.85 15.17
CA ASP A 671 -15.15 -36.80 14.29
C ASP A 671 -14.83 -35.48 15.01
N PHE A 672 -15.19 -35.40 16.28
CA PHE A 672 -14.75 -34.38 17.23
C PHE A 672 -13.73 -35.01 18.20
N PHE A 673 -12.49 -34.54 18.19
CA PHE A 673 -11.38 -35.07 18.99
C PHE A 673 -11.06 -34.18 20.20
N PHE A 674 -10.13 -34.57 21.08
CA PHE A 674 -9.85 -33.84 22.32
C PHE A 674 -8.45 -33.19 22.35
N ASP A 675 -8.33 -31.93 22.74
CA ASP A 675 -7.06 -31.23 22.95
C ASP A 675 -6.42 -31.66 24.29
N ALA A 676 -5.40 -32.52 24.24
CA ALA A 676 -4.83 -33.11 25.45
C ALA A 676 -3.94 -32.11 26.24
N PRO A 677 -3.87 -32.22 27.58
CA PRO A 677 -2.96 -31.41 28.39
C PRO A 677 -1.49 -31.80 28.11
N LEU A 678 -0.77 -30.96 27.36
CA LEU A 678 0.61 -31.22 26.91
C LEU A 678 1.59 -31.46 28.08
N THR A 679 1.38 -30.81 29.21
CA THR A 679 2.16 -30.98 30.44
C THR A 679 1.91 -32.30 31.18
N GLU A 680 0.83 -33.02 30.86
CA GLU A 680 0.37 -34.22 31.59
C GLU A 680 0.33 -35.50 30.74
N LEU A 681 0.81 -35.45 29.49
CA LEU A 681 0.82 -36.60 28.57
C LEU A 681 1.54 -37.85 29.12
N THR A 682 2.45 -37.68 30.07
CA THR A 682 3.19 -38.76 30.74
C THR A 682 2.49 -39.34 31.96
N LEU A 683 1.45 -38.68 32.48
CA LEU A 683 0.71 -39.12 33.66
C LEU A 683 -0.37 -40.17 33.33
N SER A 684 -0.75 -40.31 32.06
CA SER A 684 -1.77 -41.26 31.61
C SER A 684 -1.43 -41.87 30.25
N THR A 685 -1.82 -43.14 30.05
CA THR A 685 -1.65 -43.89 28.80
C THR A 685 -2.82 -43.75 27.83
N ILE A 686 -3.88 -43.01 28.19
CA ILE A 686 -5.03 -42.79 27.30
C ILE A 686 -4.68 -41.90 26.10
N TRP A 687 -3.70 -41.00 26.27
CA TRP A 687 -3.33 -39.98 25.30
C TRP A 687 -2.61 -40.58 24.08
N ASN A 688 -3.26 -40.51 22.93
CA ASN A 688 -2.74 -40.96 21.65
C ASN A 688 -3.47 -40.24 20.50
N ALA A 689 -2.85 -40.21 19.31
CA ALA A 689 -3.35 -39.50 18.12
C ALA A 689 -4.83 -39.78 17.73
N THR A 690 -5.39 -40.94 18.07
CA THR A 690 -6.78 -41.30 17.71
C THR A 690 -7.84 -40.74 18.66
N LEU A 691 -7.45 -40.32 19.86
CA LEU A 691 -8.30 -39.59 20.81
C LEU A 691 -7.98 -38.09 20.78
N SER A 692 -6.68 -37.78 20.72
CA SER A 692 -6.11 -36.44 20.80
C SER A 692 -5.03 -36.27 19.73
N PRO A 693 -5.36 -35.72 18.54
CA PRO A 693 -4.37 -35.38 17.52
C PRO A 693 -3.61 -34.09 17.87
N LEU A 694 -4.07 -33.34 18.87
CA LEU A 694 -3.46 -32.14 19.43
C LEU A 694 -3.23 -32.32 20.93
N ALA A 695 -2.16 -31.71 21.44
CA ALA A 695 -1.96 -31.43 22.85
C ALA A 695 -1.47 -30.00 23.03
N SER A 696 -2.08 -29.27 23.96
CA SER A 696 -1.83 -27.85 24.20
C SER A 696 -1.43 -27.58 25.66
N ALA A 697 -0.65 -26.52 25.88
CA ALA A 697 -0.48 -25.93 27.21
C ALA A 697 -0.23 -24.42 27.15
N ASN A 698 -0.58 -23.73 28.24
CA ASN A 698 -0.22 -22.34 28.47
C ASN A 698 1.31 -22.22 28.56
N TYR A 699 1.91 -21.38 27.72
CA TYR A 699 3.37 -21.25 27.59
C TYR A 699 4.03 -20.83 28.90
N SER A 700 3.50 -19.78 29.56
CA SER A 700 4.08 -19.25 30.79
C SER A 700 4.09 -20.29 31.93
N THR A 701 3.05 -21.12 32.00
CA THR A 701 2.89 -22.18 33.00
C THR A 701 3.74 -23.41 32.67
N ALA A 702 3.77 -23.83 31.40
CA ALA A 702 4.49 -25.03 30.96
C ALA A 702 6.02 -24.83 30.94
N VAL A 703 6.49 -23.62 30.62
CA VAL A 703 7.92 -23.27 30.45
C VAL A 703 8.46 -22.46 31.63
N GLY A 704 7.60 -21.85 32.44
CA GLY A 704 8.01 -21.10 33.64
C GLY A 704 8.69 -19.76 33.32
N TRP A 705 8.17 -19.01 32.35
CA TRP A 705 8.77 -17.78 31.84
C TRP A 705 7.71 -16.72 31.49
N ASN A 706 8.02 -15.43 31.70
CA ASN A 706 7.03 -14.37 31.90
C ASN A 706 7.18 -13.10 31.02
N GLY A 707 7.69 -13.22 29.80
CA GLY A 707 7.34 -12.27 28.73
C GLY A 707 8.37 -11.22 28.30
N THR A 708 9.58 -11.15 28.87
CA THR A 708 10.50 -10.01 28.58
C THR A 708 12.00 -10.32 28.42
N GLY A 709 12.47 -11.52 28.77
CA GLY A 709 13.90 -11.86 28.74
C GLY A 709 14.34 -12.66 27.50
N THR A 710 15.46 -13.38 27.63
CA THR A 710 15.76 -14.58 26.84
C THR A 710 15.44 -15.82 27.67
N ILE A 711 14.88 -16.87 27.09
CA ILE A 711 14.66 -18.13 27.83
C ILE A 711 16.01 -18.85 28.08
N SER A 712 16.08 -19.63 29.16
CA SER A 712 17.26 -20.43 29.51
C SER A 712 17.39 -21.73 28.70
N ASP A 713 18.52 -22.41 28.79
CA ASP A 713 18.71 -23.73 28.15
C ASP A 713 17.87 -24.82 28.81
N GLU A 714 17.57 -24.69 30.11
CA GLU A 714 16.61 -25.55 30.82
C GLU A 714 15.18 -25.34 30.29
N GLN A 715 14.80 -24.09 29.98
CA GLN A 715 13.51 -23.76 29.39
C GLN A 715 13.40 -24.26 27.94
N ARG A 716 14.47 -24.13 27.13
CA ARG A 716 14.58 -24.79 25.81
C ARG A 716 14.41 -26.31 25.92
N ALA A 717 15.19 -26.96 26.79
CA ALA A 717 15.13 -28.39 26.99
C ALA A 717 13.75 -28.88 27.45
N ASN A 718 13.03 -28.10 28.26
CA ASN A 718 11.68 -28.41 28.69
C ASN A 718 10.65 -28.29 27.54
N ILE A 719 10.78 -27.30 26.65
CA ILE A 719 9.98 -27.23 25.40
C ILE A 719 10.23 -28.49 24.56
N THR A 720 11.48 -28.80 24.23
CA THR A 720 11.86 -29.97 23.42
C THR A 720 11.37 -31.29 24.07
N ARG A 721 11.42 -31.40 25.40
CA ARG A 721 10.88 -32.56 26.13
C ARG A 721 9.37 -32.68 25.97
N LEU A 722 8.61 -31.60 26.20
CA LEU A 722 7.15 -31.61 26.08
C LEU A 722 6.69 -31.96 24.65
N VAL A 723 7.34 -31.37 23.64
CA VAL A 723 7.12 -31.71 22.23
C VAL A 723 7.45 -33.19 21.96
N GLY A 724 8.61 -33.66 22.43
CA GLY A 724 9.00 -35.06 22.29
C GLY A 724 8.05 -36.05 22.97
N ASP A 725 7.51 -35.70 24.14
CA ASP A 725 6.47 -36.46 24.84
C ASP A 725 5.16 -36.55 24.02
N ALA A 726 4.79 -35.50 23.26
CA ALA A 726 3.66 -35.51 22.34
C ALA A 726 3.95 -36.34 21.06
N HIS A 727 5.10 -36.09 20.41
CA HIS A 727 5.52 -36.79 19.20
C HIS A 727 5.67 -38.30 19.41
N ALA A 728 6.16 -38.74 20.57
CA ALA A 728 6.23 -40.15 20.94
C ALA A 728 4.86 -40.86 21.03
N ARG A 729 3.76 -40.10 21.04
CA ARG A 729 2.35 -40.58 21.05
C ARG A 729 1.63 -40.30 19.73
N GLY A 730 2.32 -39.74 18.73
CA GLY A 730 1.77 -39.28 17.46
C GLY A 730 0.92 -38.01 17.57
N ILE A 731 1.07 -37.24 18.65
CA ILE A 731 0.24 -36.07 18.96
C ILE A 731 1.00 -34.79 18.58
N LYS A 732 0.31 -33.82 17.95
CA LYS A 732 0.87 -32.49 17.64
C LYS A 732 0.93 -31.60 18.88
N ALA A 733 2.00 -30.85 19.07
CA ALA A 733 2.15 -29.91 20.19
C ALA A 733 1.77 -28.46 19.80
N ARG A 734 1.05 -27.76 20.69
CA ARG A 734 0.77 -26.31 20.64
C ARG A 734 1.12 -25.67 21.99
N PHE A 735 1.66 -24.44 21.96
CA PHE A 735 1.79 -23.59 23.14
C PHE A 735 0.97 -22.31 22.94
N PHE A 736 -0.02 -22.07 23.80
CA PHE A 736 -0.87 -20.88 23.76
C PHE A 736 -0.49 -19.87 24.85
N ASP A 737 -1.09 -18.68 24.84
CA ASP A 737 -0.74 -17.58 25.77
C ASP A 737 0.76 -17.23 25.73
N ILE A 738 1.29 -17.08 24.51
CA ILE A 738 2.60 -16.46 24.29
C ILE A 738 2.40 -14.93 24.15
N PRO A 739 3.35 -14.11 24.63
CA PRO A 739 3.25 -12.66 24.52
C PRO A 739 3.25 -12.21 23.06
N ALA A 740 2.21 -11.48 22.65
CA ALA A 740 2.15 -10.80 21.35
C ALA A 740 2.98 -9.49 21.32
N TRP A 741 3.22 -8.88 22.49
CA TRP A 741 3.99 -7.65 22.67
C TRP A 741 4.84 -7.71 23.95
N PRO A 742 6.05 -7.13 23.98
CA PRO A 742 6.74 -6.45 22.89
C PRO A 742 7.23 -7.43 21.80
N ILE A 743 7.32 -6.95 20.56
CA ILE A 743 7.65 -7.79 19.37
C ILE A 743 8.94 -8.61 19.58
N TYR A 744 9.98 -8.04 20.18
CA TYR A 744 11.22 -8.77 20.44
C TYR A 744 11.03 -9.97 21.38
N ALA A 745 10.07 -9.91 22.32
CA ALA A 745 9.81 -11.00 23.26
C ALA A 745 9.01 -12.12 22.58
N ARG A 746 8.05 -11.76 21.73
CA ARG A 746 7.33 -12.70 20.85
C ARG A 746 8.30 -13.46 19.95
N ASP A 747 9.15 -12.74 19.23
CA ASP A 747 10.08 -13.29 18.25
C ASP A 747 11.14 -14.19 18.94
N ASN A 748 11.64 -13.78 20.12
CA ASN A 748 12.53 -14.60 20.96
C ASN A 748 11.94 -15.95 21.40
N ILE A 749 10.61 -16.09 21.40
CA ILE A 749 9.91 -17.33 21.76
C ILE A 749 9.63 -18.15 20.51
N TRP A 750 9.18 -17.50 19.43
CA TRP A 750 8.88 -18.17 18.16
C TRP A 750 10.06 -19.01 17.67
N SER A 751 11.28 -18.49 17.68
CA SER A 751 12.47 -19.30 17.34
C SER A 751 12.59 -20.54 18.22
N ALA A 752 12.52 -20.40 19.55
CA ALA A 752 12.72 -21.52 20.47
C ALA A 752 11.58 -22.55 20.48
N LEU A 753 10.35 -22.17 20.10
CA LEU A 753 9.25 -23.10 19.86
C LEU A 753 9.48 -23.91 18.58
N LEU A 754 9.89 -23.25 17.49
CA LEU A 754 10.17 -23.90 16.20
C LEU A 754 11.42 -24.80 16.28
N ASP A 755 12.51 -24.32 16.88
CA ASP A 755 13.71 -25.11 17.20
C ASP A 755 13.38 -26.29 18.13
N GLY A 756 12.40 -26.11 19.00
CA GLY A 756 11.85 -27.14 19.90
C GLY A 756 10.98 -28.19 19.20
N GLY A 757 10.62 -27.99 17.93
CA GLY A 757 9.82 -28.90 17.11
C GLY A 757 8.30 -28.74 17.21
N VAL A 758 7.79 -27.60 17.70
CA VAL A 758 6.36 -27.34 17.90
C VAL A 758 5.58 -27.38 16.58
N ASP A 759 4.54 -28.21 16.52
CA ASP A 759 3.70 -28.42 15.33
C ASP A 759 2.79 -27.24 14.99
N TRP A 760 2.47 -26.37 15.95
CA TRP A 760 1.57 -25.23 15.75
C TRP A 760 2.08 -23.99 16.49
N LEU A 761 2.60 -23.04 15.73
CA LEU A 761 2.99 -21.71 16.21
C LEU A 761 1.73 -20.87 16.43
N ASN A 762 1.37 -20.66 17.70
CA ASN A 762 0.20 -19.88 18.09
C ASN A 762 0.45 -18.38 17.85
N ALA A 763 -0.21 -17.76 16.85
CA ALA A 763 0.03 -16.37 16.49
C ALA A 763 -1.22 -15.66 15.94
N ASP A 764 -1.44 -14.42 16.39
CA ASP A 764 -2.51 -13.55 15.88
C ASP A 764 -1.97 -12.38 15.02
N ASP A 765 -0.68 -12.02 15.14
CA ASP A 765 0.01 -11.25 14.09
C ASP A 765 0.41 -12.19 12.95
N LEU A 766 -0.57 -12.47 12.10
CA LEU A 766 -0.43 -13.38 10.98
C LEU A 766 0.53 -12.88 9.91
N ALA A 767 0.67 -11.56 9.74
CA ALA A 767 1.59 -10.99 8.77
C ALA A 767 3.06 -11.22 9.19
N ALA A 768 3.37 -11.08 10.49
CA ALA A 768 4.70 -11.42 11.00
C ALA A 768 4.93 -12.93 11.07
N ALA A 769 3.98 -13.72 11.59
CA ALA A 769 4.13 -15.18 11.69
C ALA A 769 4.25 -15.86 10.32
N ALA A 770 3.65 -15.27 9.28
CA ALA A 770 3.77 -15.73 7.89
C ALA A 770 5.10 -15.34 7.21
N ALA A 771 5.91 -14.49 7.83
CA ALA A 771 7.17 -13.95 7.32
C ALA A 771 8.40 -14.30 8.18
N PHE A 772 8.18 -15.02 9.29
CA PHE A 772 9.19 -15.54 10.22
C PHE A 772 9.72 -16.91 9.75
#